data_AF-A0AAV5WEJ7-F1
#
_entry.id   AF-A0AAV5WEJ7-F1
#
_cell.length_a   1.000
_cell.length_b   1.000
_cell.length_c   1.000
_cell.angle_alpha   90.00
_cell.angle_beta   90.00
_cell.angle_gamma   90.00
#
_symmetry.space_group_name_H-M   'P 1'
#
loop_
_entity.id
_entity.type
_entity.pdbx_description
1 polymer ?
#
loop_
_entity_poly.entity_id
_entity_poly.type
_entity_poly.pdbx_seq_one_letter_code
_entity_poly.pdbx_strand_id
1 'polypeptide(L)'
;MDIDISSVHELWAAPKENWLDLFVNAAKLKKLLNEEKKSSAQRDEIRTLVLQFADQATQVEAETDTLIKKQFGADDITFHQRKSTCLWLCSLACMAAIDWNFETLLEKTEDVILINAIFDRIELWKEHLSSPSSISFSSFLISRWRLFVFARFRMPPPEAKPTVSNPCNQLDVVMQRFDHARMLIFKMREFVDSSHIILESILTEGKELRVPRPDCFIEPFVQEGGLSLSIGILGDNVLSREESLRPRLPSGEERDTVVIPAETVAQKIHFELASSSFCAIKLVKAVGSMKQLLKCLPSSSSSSHSLVRVDERKVNGMAAALRMPRPYEKAAPSTSREEVNGKITSSDPCPQRIAQRRYGVRRDRVAEEKARSLQSPISSTRLEPLSLCEDMWNGGGTVGWRAKVDGTTALKRKETVERLCLLSVPSASTVTLSPQRRSIVRGTTRFLAASLSNAQPDQIQSLVHCVHLPSPSVSLTSLHSNISVTPPPSAASIRAMAASDKPFWTLLTSFDAAELQAAFKLEGTAYTRPAMLRFPEVLADLLLNQRPVNELHALLLGKLQQLTEMGDIGRWQLCLDVFVPVLGLNTQTLVEMSIYEATRAQMHCLNRQLLTPHSDLKQSQVTLVQSVARKLVKISQVPPLVPPIVSFLLNLGEFSFVCKDLDPDAGTGNVLLNAGRILAAFGGLDISKPADAAGSKQVAETWHRIISPYFEAVASKRRHVGFTTMHLRETSRVRVDLMKLFESIKAIKLQSFLISYFANLYTQALAARGKAHLRIYAEHAELFAGKSLQLAHTDSVEEVLSLLLSSALALVPHSATFLRTKADFAYVRNQLSEAGVVYCELLVAVKSSLAMPFPPKNDVIDESVWNHLRICMRKNNHQTLAASVCQLFQTGRAKEFRKAAEAVQDRACLDASDDCFGLIYEVQLAEALTDAYRKRGQQHKLEAVLEVLAAPTMNANNGAEIVEREMRRKQKRLLSTLAALHFGIHF
;
A
#
# COMPACT_ATOMS: atom_id res chain seq x y z
N MET A 1 2.73 3.84 -57.54
CA MET A 1 2.43 2.47 -57.06
C MET A 1 3.25 1.56 -57.95
N ASP A 2 4.43 1.17 -57.48
CA ASP A 2 5.27 0.20 -58.19
C ASP A 2 4.72 -1.18 -57.87
N ILE A 3 4.23 -1.87 -58.90
CA ILE A 3 3.77 -3.25 -58.80
C ILE A 3 5.01 -4.13 -58.80
N ASP A 4 5.20 -4.87 -57.71
CA ASP A 4 6.31 -5.79 -57.53
C ASP A 4 6.15 -7.00 -58.47
N ILE A 5 6.95 -7.01 -59.55
CA ILE A 5 6.96 -8.00 -60.63
C ILE A 5 7.41 -9.39 -60.13
N SER A 6 7.97 -9.49 -58.91
CA SER A 6 8.34 -10.78 -58.31
C SER A 6 7.15 -11.74 -58.14
N SER A 7 5.95 -11.20 -57.96
CA SER A 7 4.69 -11.97 -57.83
C SER A 7 4.22 -12.63 -59.13
N VAL A 8 4.70 -12.18 -60.30
CA VAL A 8 4.30 -12.73 -61.61
C VAL A 8 5.13 -13.97 -61.99
N HIS A 9 6.36 -14.11 -61.46
CA HIS A 9 7.21 -15.27 -61.76
C HIS A 9 6.74 -16.58 -61.10
N GLU A 10 5.98 -16.54 -60.00
CA GLU A 10 5.41 -17.74 -59.37
C GLU A 10 4.33 -18.43 -60.22
N LEU A 11 3.65 -17.68 -61.10
CA LEU A 11 2.59 -18.22 -61.96
C LEU A 11 3.10 -19.00 -63.19
N TRP A 12 4.40 -18.92 -63.49
CA TRP A 12 5.02 -19.52 -64.68
C TRP A 12 6.03 -20.64 -64.37
N ALA A 13 6.28 -20.92 -63.09
CA ALA A 13 7.02 -22.12 -62.70
C ALA A 13 6.16 -23.36 -63.02
N ALA A 14 6.79 -24.44 -63.52
CA ALA A 14 6.09 -25.72 -63.66
C ALA A 14 5.42 -26.06 -62.30
N PRO A 15 4.12 -26.41 -62.28
CA PRO A 15 3.42 -26.69 -61.03
C PRO A 15 4.21 -27.74 -60.26
N LYS A 16 4.42 -27.49 -58.97
CA LYS A 16 5.06 -28.49 -58.09
C LYS A 16 4.25 -29.77 -58.20
N GLU A 17 4.95 -30.87 -58.45
CA GLU A 17 4.34 -32.18 -58.60
C GLU A 17 3.47 -32.48 -57.38
N ASN A 18 2.21 -32.85 -57.63
CA ASN A 18 1.23 -33.08 -56.57
C ASN A 18 1.20 -34.58 -56.21
N TRP A 19 0.61 -34.93 -55.06
CA TRP A 19 0.44 -36.33 -54.64
C TRP A 19 -0.25 -37.18 -55.72
N LEU A 20 -1.15 -36.56 -56.50
CA LEU A 20 -1.88 -37.21 -57.59
C LEU A 20 -0.95 -37.64 -58.74
N ASP A 21 0.05 -36.82 -59.10
CA ASP A 21 0.99 -37.13 -60.17
C ASP A 21 1.85 -38.34 -59.82
N LEU A 22 2.19 -38.48 -58.53
CA LEU A 22 2.92 -39.62 -57.98
C LEU A 22 2.04 -40.85 -57.79
N PHE A 23 0.75 -40.66 -57.50
CA PHE A 23 -0.22 -41.76 -57.40
C PHE A 23 -0.48 -42.40 -58.76
N VAL A 24 -0.66 -41.57 -59.81
CA VAL A 24 -0.90 -42.06 -61.18
C VAL A 24 0.37 -42.69 -61.76
N ASN A 25 1.55 -42.16 -61.44
CA ASN A 25 2.83 -42.71 -61.89
C ASN A 25 3.55 -43.49 -60.79
N ALA A 26 3.10 -44.73 -60.56
CA ALA A 26 3.64 -45.61 -59.51
C ALA A 26 5.15 -45.89 -59.66
N ALA A 27 5.68 -45.91 -60.89
CA ALA A 27 7.11 -46.10 -61.15
C ALA A 27 7.95 -44.90 -60.68
N LYS A 28 7.41 -43.68 -60.82
CA LYS A 28 8.05 -42.45 -60.34
C LYS A 28 8.04 -42.37 -58.82
N LEU A 29 6.93 -42.75 -58.18
CA LEU A 29 6.85 -42.87 -56.72
C LEU A 29 7.85 -43.92 -56.19
N LYS A 30 7.93 -45.10 -56.81
CA LYS A 30 8.91 -46.13 -56.45
C LYS A 30 10.36 -45.62 -56.54
N LYS A 31 10.68 -44.85 -57.58
CA LYS A 31 12.00 -44.23 -57.74
C LYS A 31 12.31 -43.25 -56.61
N LEU A 32 11.36 -42.35 -56.27
CA LEU A 32 11.50 -41.39 -55.18
C LEU A 32 11.73 -42.07 -53.81
N LEU A 33 11.03 -43.18 -53.55
CA LEU A 33 11.11 -43.88 -52.26
C LEU A 33 12.40 -44.67 -52.07
N ASN A 34 12.98 -45.19 -53.15
CA ASN A 34 14.15 -46.09 -53.14
C ASN A 34 15.50 -45.37 -53.33
N GLU A 35 15.54 -44.04 -53.42
CA GLU A 35 16.79 -43.27 -53.43
C GLU A 35 17.55 -43.41 -52.09
N GLU A 36 18.80 -43.92 -52.13
CA GLU A 36 19.61 -44.21 -50.92
C GLU A 36 20.06 -42.95 -50.17
N LYS A 37 20.29 -41.82 -50.87
CA LYS A 37 20.73 -40.54 -50.29
C LYS A 37 19.67 -39.45 -50.48
N LYS A 38 18.67 -39.45 -49.60
CA LYS A 38 17.62 -38.40 -49.58
C LYS A 38 18.14 -37.10 -48.96
N SER A 39 18.04 -36.00 -49.70
CA SER A 39 18.22 -34.64 -49.18
C SER A 39 17.20 -34.32 -48.08
N SER A 40 17.48 -33.35 -47.20
CA SER A 40 16.53 -32.89 -46.18
C SER A 40 15.21 -32.40 -46.80
N ALA A 41 15.29 -31.75 -47.98
CA ALA A 41 14.11 -31.30 -48.72
C ALA A 41 13.25 -32.47 -49.23
N GLN A 42 13.87 -33.52 -49.76
CA GLN A 42 13.15 -34.72 -50.24
C GLN A 42 12.51 -35.49 -49.07
N ARG A 43 13.18 -35.58 -47.92
CA ARG A 43 12.58 -36.18 -46.72
C ARG A 43 11.35 -35.40 -46.25
N ASP A 44 11.38 -34.09 -46.39
CA ASP A 44 10.26 -33.23 -46.04
C ASP A 44 9.10 -33.31 -47.02
N GLU A 45 9.39 -33.49 -48.31
CA GLU A 45 8.41 -33.80 -49.34
C GLU A 45 7.72 -35.15 -49.09
N ILE A 46 8.50 -36.21 -48.82
CA ILE A 46 7.95 -37.54 -48.49
C ILE A 46 7.07 -37.49 -47.24
N ARG A 47 7.45 -36.72 -46.20
CA ARG A 47 6.61 -36.51 -45.00
C ARG A 47 5.26 -35.88 -45.36
N THR A 48 5.24 -34.89 -46.24
CA THR A 48 4.00 -34.28 -46.73
C THR A 48 3.16 -35.29 -47.51
N LEU A 49 3.79 -36.13 -48.33
CA LEU A 49 3.09 -37.19 -49.09
C LEU A 49 2.46 -38.25 -48.18
N VAL A 50 3.11 -38.67 -47.08
CA VAL A 50 2.50 -39.58 -46.08
C VAL A 50 1.14 -39.06 -45.64
N LEU A 51 1.10 -37.77 -45.29
CA LEU A 51 -0.08 -37.10 -44.74
C LEU A 51 -1.14 -36.88 -45.81
N GLN A 52 -0.74 -36.48 -47.03
CA GLN A 52 -1.67 -36.30 -48.15
C GLN A 52 -2.32 -37.62 -48.55
N PHE A 53 -1.55 -38.71 -48.69
CA PHE A 53 -2.12 -40.02 -49.00
C PHE A 53 -3.03 -40.54 -47.89
N ALA A 54 -2.67 -40.34 -46.61
CA ALA A 54 -3.51 -40.73 -45.48
C ALA A 54 -4.82 -39.93 -45.43
N ASP A 55 -4.75 -38.60 -45.63
CA ASP A 55 -5.93 -37.73 -45.62
C ASP A 55 -6.90 -38.12 -46.74
N GLN A 56 -6.37 -38.32 -47.96
CA GLN A 56 -7.16 -38.78 -49.10
C GLN A 56 -7.74 -40.19 -48.86
N ALA A 57 -6.98 -41.11 -48.26
CA ALA A 57 -7.50 -42.44 -47.92
C ALA A 57 -8.67 -42.35 -46.92
N THR A 58 -8.54 -41.55 -45.86
CA THR A 58 -9.62 -41.35 -44.88
C THR A 58 -10.86 -40.69 -45.47
N GLN A 59 -10.69 -39.77 -46.43
CA GLN A 59 -11.81 -39.16 -47.17
C GLN A 59 -12.53 -40.20 -48.04
N VAL A 60 -11.79 -41.03 -48.77
CA VAL A 60 -12.38 -42.11 -49.59
C VAL A 60 -13.10 -43.14 -48.72
N GLU A 61 -12.61 -43.45 -47.52
CA GLU A 61 -13.32 -44.34 -46.58
C GLU A 61 -14.60 -43.72 -46.04
N ALA A 62 -14.57 -42.43 -45.69
CA ALA A 62 -15.78 -41.72 -45.29
C ALA A 62 -16.82 -41.67 -46.42
N GLU A 63 -16.37 -41.49 -47.67
CA GLU A 63 -17.23 -41.61 -48.86
C GLU A 63 -17.80 -43.03 -48.98
N THR A 64 -16.96 -44.06 -48.82
CA THR A 64 -17.38 -45.48 -48.85
C THR A 64 -18.49 -45.76 -47.83
N ASP A 65 -18.34 -45.27 -46.60
CA ASP A 65 -19.37 -45.39 -45.56
C ASP A 65 -20.68 -44.71 -45.96
N THR A 66 -20.61 -43.56 -46.66
CA THR A 66 -21.81 -42.90 -47.17
C THR A 66 -22.46 -43.68 -48.31
N LEU A 67 -21.67 -44.32 -49.18
CA LEU A 67 -22.17 -45.17 -50.27
C LEU A 67 -22.86 -46.42 -49.71
N ILE A 68 -22.29 -47.05 -48.68
CA ILE A 68 -22.90 -48.18 -47.95
C ILE A 68 -24.22 -47.75 -47.32
N LYS A 69 -24.25 -46.61 -46.60
CA LYS A 69 -25.49 -46.08 -45.98
C LYS A 69 -26.57 -45.74 -47.00
N LYS A 70 -26.17 -45.30 -48.20
CA LYS A 70 -27.06 -44.98 -49.31
C LYS A 70 -27.38 -46.18 -50.22
N GLN A 71 -26.91 -47.38 -49.89
CA GLN A 71 -27.18 -48.64 -50.59
C GLN A 71 -26.77 -48.63 -52.08
N PHE A 72 -25.59 -48.09 -52.39
CA PHE A 72 -25.00 -48.16 -53.74
C PHE A 72 -24.60 -49.60 -54.13
N GLY A 73 -24.31 -49.83 -55.42
CA GLY A 73 -23.92 -51.14 -55.95
C GLY A 73 -22.64 -51.69 -55.30
N ALA A 74 -22.54 -53.01 -55.20
CA ALA A 74 -21.38 -53.68 -54.61
C ALA A 74 -20.07 -53.36 -55.37
N ASP A 75 -20.16 -53.12 -56.68
CA ASP A 75 -19.00 -52.77 -57.52
C ASP A 75 -18.45 -51.38 -57.18
N ASP A 76 -19.31 -50.40 -56.90
CA ASP A 76 -18.89 -49.05 -56.48
C ASP A 76 -18.24 -49.08 -55.10
N ILE A 77 -18.81 -49.84 -54.16
CA ILE A 77 -18.28 -50.00 -52.80
C ILE A 77 -16.90 -50.67 -52.85
N THR A 78 -16.75 -51.76 -53.61
CA THR A 78 -15.47 -52.47 -53.74
C THR A 78 -14.41 -51.64 -54.47
N PHE A 79 -14.81 -50.83 -55.46
CA PHE A 79 -13.90 -49.87 -56.10
C PHE A 79 -13.35 -48.84 -55.11
N HIS A 80 -14.22 -48.20 -54.32
CA HIS A 80 -13.80 -47.24 -53.30
C HIS A 80 -12.92 -47.87 -52.21
N GLN A 81 -13.22 -49.09 -51.79
CA GLN A 81 -12.38 -49.86 -50.84
C GLN A 81 -10.97 -50.14 -51.41
N ARG A 82 -10.87 -50.52 -52.69
CA ARG A 82 -9.59 -50.75 -53.37
C ARG A 82 -8.80 -49.45 -53.55
N LYS A 83 -9.49 -48.35 -53.90
CA LYS A 83 -8.90 -47.01 -54.02
C LYS A 83 -8.32 -46.55 -52.68
N SER A 84 -9.07 -46.70 -51.58
CA SER A 84 -8.57 -46.44 -50.22
C SER A 84 -7.34 -47.30 -49.91
N THR A 85 -7.40 -48.60 -50.20
CA THR A 85 -6.31 -49.54 -49.92
C THR A 85 -5.02 -49.16 -50.67
N CYS A 86 -5.12 -48.73 -51.93
CA CYS A 86 -3.99 -48.24 -52.72
C CYS A 86 -3.37 -46.97 -52.12
N LEU A 87 -4.21 -46.03 -51.64
CA LEU A 87 -3.75 -44.82 -50.97
C LEU A 87 -3.06 -45.14 -49.63
N TRP A 88 -3.57 -46.10 -48.86
CA TRP A 88 -2.93 -46.58 -47.63
C TRP A 88 -1.59 -47.26 -47.90
N LEU A 89 -1.48 -48.08 -48.94
CA LEU A 89 -0.20 -48.68 -49.37
C LEU A 89 0.83 -47.60 -49.75
N CYS A 90 0.41 -46.56 -50.47
CA CYS A 90 1.28 -45.42 -50.81
C CYS A 90 1.70 -44.63 -49.56
N SER A 91 0.78 -44.39 -48.62
CA SER A 91 1.08 -43.70 -47.35
C SER A 91 2.09 -44.48 -46.50
N LEU A 92 1.90 -45.79 -46.34
CA LEU A 92 2.81 -46.65 -45.58
C LEU A 92 4.15 -46.86 -46.30
N ALA A 93 4.19 -46.91 -47.63
CA ALA A 93 5.44 -46.92 -48.40
C ALA A 93 6.25 -45.63 -48.15
N CYS A 94 5.58 -44.47 -48.14
CA CYS A 94 6.19 -43.19 -47.79
C CYS A 94 6.65 -43.16 -46.32
N MET A 95 5.88 -43.75 -45.39
CA MET A 95 6.23 -43.83 -43.97
C MET A 95 7.44 -44.74 -43.73
N ALA A 96 7.54 -45.85 -44.45
CA ALA A 96 8.71 -46.72 -44.44
C ALA A 96 9.95 -46.01 -45.03
N ALA A 97 9.76 -45.14 -46.03
CA ALA A 97 10.85 -44.41 -46.68
C ALA A 97 11.46 -43.28 -45.81
N ILE A 98 10.77 -42.88 -44.73
CA ILE A 98 11.26 -41.98 -43.67
C ILE A 98 11.63 -42.75 -42.39
N ASP A 99 11.92 -44.06 -42.51
CA ASP A 99 12.35 -44.93 -41.42
C ASP A 99 11.35 -45.01 -40.25
N TRP A 100 10.04 -44.88 -40.55
CA TRP A 100 8.95 -44.93 -39.55
C TRP A 100 9.05 -43.85 -38.46
N ASN A 101 9.68 -42.71 -38.75
CA ASN A 101 9.85 -41.60 -37.80
C ASN A 101 8.57 -40.75 -37.64
N PHE A 102 7.62 -41.27 -36.87
CA PHE A 102 6.35 -40.59 -36.57
C PHE A 102 6.50 -39.36 -35.64
N GLU A 103 7.56 -39.30 -34.83
CA GLU A 103 7.81 -38.16 -33.91
C GLU A 103 7.92 -36.85 -34.73
N THR A 104 8.65 -36.90 -35.84
CA THR A 104 8.80 -35.75 -36.76
C THR A 104 7.59 -35.46 -37.62
N LEU A 105 6.69 -36.43 -37.82
CA LEU A 105 5.42 -36.21 -38.52
C LEU A 105 4.47 -35.40 -37.64
N LEU A 106 4.35 -35.75 -36.35
CA LEU A 106 3.48 -35.04 -35.41
C LEU A 106 3.95 -33.60 -35.16
N GLU A 107 5.26 -33.34 -35.17
CA GLU A 107 5.82 -31.98 -35.06
C GLU A 107 5.41 -31.06 -36.21
N LYS A 108 5.07 -31.60 -37.40
CA LYS A 108 4.72 -30.80 -38.58
C LYS A 108 3.24 -30.48 -38.71
N THR A 109 2.35 -31.42 -38.36
CA THR A 109 0.90 -31.24 -38.57
C THR A 109 0.12 -30.90 -37.32
N GLU A 110 0.63 -31.29 -36.14
CA GLU A 110 -0.10 -31.28 -34.86
C GLU A 110 -1.45 -32.07 -34.88
N ASP A 111 -1.84 -32.67 -36.01
CA ASP A 111 -3.07 -33.44 -36.19
C ASP A 111 -2.89 -34.89 -35.73
N VAL A 112 -3.23 -35.12 -34.47
CA VAL A 112 -3.18 -36.45 -33.84
C VAL A 112 -4.19 -37.41 -34.46
N ILE A 113 -5.32 -36.91 -34.97
CA ILE A 113 -6.40 -37.75 -35.50
C ILE A 113 -5.94 -38.45 -36.78
N LEU A 114 -5.37 -37.67 -37.71
CA LEU A 114 -4.89 -38.20 -38.98
C LEU A 114 -3.75 -39.21 -38.79
N ILE A 115 -2.79 -38.90 -37.91
CA ILE A 115 -1.69 -39.82 -37.63
C ILE A 115 -2.22 -41.09 -36.97
N ASN A 116 -3.20 -41.00 -36.07
CA ASN A 116 -3.77 -42.19 -35.46
C ASN A 116 -4.44 -43.11 -36.48
N ALA A 117 -5.11 -42.57 -37.50
CA ALA A 117 -5.70 -43.37 -38.57
C ALA A 117 -4.66 -44.23 -39.31
N ILE A 118 -3.42 -43.74 -39.48
CA ILE A 118 -2.31 -44.52 -40.02
C ILE A 118 -1.98 -45.70 -39.10
N PHE A 119 -1.93 -45.48 -37.78
CA PHE A 119 -1.66 -46.53 -36.80
C PHE A 119 -2.79 -47.56 -36.69
N ASP A 120 -4.05 -47.13 -36.79
CA ASP A 120 -5.21 -48.03 -36.84
C ASP A 120 -5.10 -48.94 -38.09
N ARG A 121 -4.59 -48.42 -39.21
CA ARG A 121 -4.32 -49.23 -40.42
C ARG A 121 -3.19 -50.24 -40.22
N ILE A 122 -2.11 -49.85 -39.54
CA ILE A 122 -1.00 -50.76 -39.20
C ILE A 122 -1.49 -51.89 -38.27
N GLU A 123 -2.40 -51.58 -37.34
CA GLU A 123 -3.00 -52.58 -36.44
C GLU A 123 -3.88 -53.58 -37.22
N LEU A 124 -4.62 -53.11 -38.23
CA LEU A 124 -5.42 -53.96 -39.12
C LEU A 124 -4.55 -54.96 -39.92
N TRP A 125 -3.36 -54.53 -40.35
CA TRP A 125 -2.44 -55.35 -41.16
C TRP A 125 -1.33 -56.03 -40.34
N LYS A 126 -1.47 -56.11 -39.01
CA LYS A 126 -0.44 -56.64 -38.10
C LYS A 126 0.12 -58.02 -38.49
N GLU A 127 -0.73 -58.90 -39.02
CA GLU A 127 -0.37 -60.27 -39.42
C GLU A 127 0.51 -60.31 -40.68
N HIS A 128 0.42 -59.28 -41.53
CA HIS A 128 1.16 -59.18 -42.77
C HIS A 128 2.48 -58.41 -42.61
N LEU A 129 2.68 -57.75 -41.47
CA LEU A 129 3.81 -56.87 -41.17
C LEU A 129 4.83 -57.49 -40.21
N SER A 130 4.48 -58.58 -39.53
CA SER A 130 5.31 -59.23 -38.54
C SER A 130 5.78 -60.61 -39.02
N SER A 131 7.08 -60.87 -38.98
CA SER A 131 7.61 -62.22 -39.17
C SER A 131 7.50 -63.01 -37.86
N PRO A 132 7.11 -64.30 -37.89
CA PRO A 132 7.06 -65.14 -36.68
C PRO A 132 8.43 -65.37 -36.03
N SER A 133 9.52 -65.04 -36.73
CA SER A 133 10.91 -65.23 -36.28
C SER A 133 11.53 -64.02 -35.55
N SER A 134 10.84 -62.88 -35.49
CA SER A 134 11.36 -61.61 -34.91
C SER A 134 10.37 -60.99 -33.92
N ILE A 135 10.77 -59.90 -33.26
CA ILE A 135 9.82 -59.06 -32.51
C ILE A 135 8.68 -58.64 -33.45
N SER A 136 7.44 -58.64 -32.95
CA SER A 136 6.29 -58.09 -33.68
C SER A 136 6.48 -56.59 -33.92
N PHE A 137 6.79 -56.23 -35.17
CA PHE A 137 7.05 -54.85 -35.58
C PHE A 137 5.86 -53.93 -35.32
N SER A 138 4.66 -54.40 -35.66
CA SER A 138 3.40 -53.67 -35.44
C SER A 138 3.16 -53.40 -33.95
N SER A 139 3.33 -54.42 -33.09
CA SER A 139 3.16 -54.28 -31.64
C SER A 139 4.17 -53.31 -31.03
N PHE A 140 5.45 -53.39 -31.44
CA PHE A 140 6.48 -52.46 -30.99
C PHE A 140 6.15 -51.00 -31.38
N LEU A 141 5.78 -50.78 -32.65
CA LEU A 141 5.53 -49.44 -33.19
C LEU A 141 4.26 -48.80 -32.59
N ILE A 142 3.17 -49.57 -32.46
CA ILE A 142 1.90 -49.11 -31.88
C ILE A 142 2.06 -48.78 -30.39
N SER A 143 2.75 -49.63 -29.61
CA SER A 143 2.99 -49.35 -28.18
C SER A 143 3.81 -48.07 -28.00
N ARG A 144 4.77 -47.79 -28.89
CA ARG A 144 5.53 -46.54 -28.87
C ARG A 144 4.67 -45.31 -29.20
N TRP A 145 3.81 -45.39 -30.21
CA TRP A 145 2.88 -44.31 -30.54
C TRP A 145 1.98 -43.95 -29.36
N ARG A 146 1.38 -44.95 -28.71
CA ARG A 146 0.50 -44.76 -27.55
C ARG A 146 1.23 -44.06 -26.39
N LEU A 147 2.45 -44.49 -26.05
CA LEU A 147 3.25 -43.85 -24.99
C LEU A 147 3.69 -42.43 -25.37
N PHE A 148 4.04 -42.20 -26.64
CA PHE A 148 4.45 -40.89 -27.13
C PHE A 148 3.32 -39.87 -27.09
N VAL A 149 2.11 -40.23 -27.56
CA VAL A 149 0.91 -39.37 -27.48
C VAL A 149 0.58 -39.04 -26.02
N PHE A 150 0.65 -40.04 -25.12
CA PHE A 150 0.44 -39.82 -23.69
C PHE A 150 1.44 -38.82 -23.09
N ALA A 151 2.73 -38.93 -23.41
CA ALA A 151 3.76 -38.03 -22.91
C ALA A 151 3.62 -36.62 -23.49
N ARG A 152 3.33 -36.50 -24.80
CA ARG A 152 3.23 -35.22 -25.53
C ARG A 152 2.01 -34.39 -25.12
N PHE A 153 0.86 -35.03 -24.87
CA PHE A 153 -0.42 -34.37 -24.55
C PHE A 153 -0.84 -34.56 -23.07
N ARG A 154 0.15 -34.77 -22.19
CA ARG A 154 -0.05 -34.73 -20.74
C ARG A 154 -0.58 -33.35 -20.30
N MET A 155 -0.02 -32.28 -20.88
CA MET A 155 -0.63 -30.96 -20.83
C MET A 155 -1.51 -30.81 -22.07
N PRO A 156 -2.82 -30.54 -21.91
CA PRO A 156 -3.68 -30.33 -23.06
C PRO A 156 -3.21 -29.10 -23.86
N PRO A 157 -3.35 -29.11 -25.20
CA PRO A 157 -3.15 -27.91 -25.99
C PRO A 157 -4.13 -26.81 -25.56
N PRO A 158 -3.78 -25.51 -25.74
CA PRO A 158 -4.69 -24.41 -25.41
C PRO A 158 -6.02 -24.57 -26.15
N GLU A 159 -7.13 -24.26 -25.47
CA GLU A 159 -8.47 -24.40 -26.05
C GLU A 159 -8.58 -23.61 -27.36
N ALA A 160 -9.15 -24.25 -28.38
CA ALA A 160 -9.47 -23.58 -29.63
C ALA A 160 -10.47 -22.45 -29.34
N LYS A 161 -10.13 -21.23 -29.75
CA LYS A 161 -11.05 -20.09 -29.64
C LYS A 161 -12.16 -20.25 -30.69
N PRO A 162 -13.43 -19.97 -30.35
CA PRO A 162 -14.50 -20.00 -31.34
C PRO A 162 -14.18 -19.00 -32.46
N THR A 163 -14.36 -19.42 -33.71
CA THR A 163 -14.33 -18.49 -34.84
C THR A 163 -15.54 -17.54 -34.76
N VAL A 164 -15.33 -16.24 -35.04
CA VAL A 164 -16.31 -15.18 -34.79
C VAL A 164 -17.61 -15.38 -35.60
N SER A 165 -18.75 -15.23 -34.91
CA SER A 165 -20.14 -15.20 -35.41
C SER A 165 -20.45 -16.14 -36.58
N ASN A 166 -20.75 -17.41 -36.27
CA ASN A 166 -21.32 -18.34 -37.23
C ASN A 166 -22.76 -17.93 -37.59
N PRO A 167 -23.04 -17.36 -38.77
CA PRO A 167 -24.36 -16.85 -39.12
C PRO A 167 -25.38 -17.98 -39.36
N CYS A 168 -24.91 -19.23 -39.48
CA CYS A 168 -25.70 -20.38 -39.90
C CYS A 168 -25.90 -21.43 -38.81
N ASN A 169 -25.52 -21.16 -37.55
CA ASN A 169 -25.56 -22.15 -36.45
C ASN A 169 -24.81 -23.47 -36.81
N GLN A 170 -23.86 -23.41 -37.75
CA GLN A 170 -23.05 -24.58 -38.08
C GLN A 170 -22.12 -24.88 -36.89
N LEU A 171 -21.88 -26.16 -36.61
CA LEU A 171 -20.90 -26.52 -35.58
C LEU A 171 -19.51 -26.09 -36.05
N ASP A 172 -18.75 -25.42 -35.18
CA ASP A 172 -17.37 -25.00 -35.50
C ASP A 172 -16.51 -26.26 -35.72
N VAL A 173 -16.10 -26.49 -36.97
CA VAL A 173 -15.31 -27.65 -37.39
C VAL A 173 -13.98 -27.72 -36.65
N VAL A 174 -13.39 -26.57 -36.29
CA VAL A 174 -12.13 -26.52 -35.54
C VAL A 174 -12.36 -26.97 -34.10
N MET A 175 -13.47 -26.55 -33.49
CA MET A 175 -13.86 -26.98 -32.14
C MET A 175 -14.21 -28.47 -32.10
N GLN A 176 -14.92 -28.98 -33.10
CA GLN A 176 -15.21 -30.41 -33.22
C GLN A 176 -13.94 -31.25 -33.42
N ARG A 177 -13.01 -30.81 -34.27
CA ARG A 177 -11.71 -31.49 -34.44
C ARG A 177 -10.90 -31.46 -33.14
N PHE A 178 -10.92 -30.35 -32.39
CA PHE A 178 -10.27 -30.26 -31.08
C PHE A 178 -10.89 -31.23 -30.06
N ASP A 179 -12.22 -31.29 -29.97
CA ASP A 179 -12.91 -32.22 -29.07
C ASP A 179 -12.65 -33.68 -29.44
N HIS A 180 -12.64 -34.00 -30.74
CA HIS A 180 -12.31 -35.34 -31.22
C HIS A 180 -10.86 -35.72 -30.88
N ALA A 181 -9.90 -34.82 -31.12
CA ALA A 181 -8.51 -35.03 -30.73
C ALA A 181 -8.37 -35.24 -29.21
N ARG A 182 -9.12 -34.48 -28.40
CA ARG A 182 -9.14 -34.64 -26.93
C ARG A 182 -9.69 -36.00 -26.50
N MET A 183 -10.79 -36.44 -27.11
CA MET A 183 -11.38 -37.75 -26.85
C MET A 183 -10.44 -38.90 -27.25
N LEU A 184 -9.77 -38.77 -28.39
CA LEU A 184 -8.77 -39.72 -28.85
C LEU A 184 -7.58 -39.80 -27.87
N ILE A 185 -7.04 -38.65 -27.44
CA ILE A 185 -5.96 -38.59 -26.43
C ILE A 185 -6.40 -39.27 -25.14
N PHE A 186 -7.66 -39.09 -24.72
CA PHE A 186 -8.20 -39.76 -23.52
C PHE A 186 -8.26 -41.28 -23.70
N LYS A 187 -8.80 -41.77 -24.82
CA LYS A 187 -8.83 -43.22 -25.15
C LYS A 187 -7.41 -43.82 -25.16
N MET A 188 -6.43 -43.11 -25.71
CA MET A 188 -5.03 -43.57 -25.74
C MET A 188 -4.43 -43.76 -24.34
N ARG A 189 -4.95 -43.09 -23.30
CA ARG A 189 -4.49 -43.27 -21.91
C ARG A 189 -4.85 -44.66 -21.37
N GLU A 190 -5.97 -45.24 -21.80
CA GLU A 190 -6.42 -46.55 -21.33
C GLU A 190 -5.45 -47.67 -21.77
N PHE A 191 -4.79 -47.49 -22.91
CA PHE A 191 -3.84 -48.46 -23.47
C PHE A 191 -2.40 -48.28 -22.98
N VAL A 192 -2.12 -47.32 -22.08
CA VAL A 192 -0.75 -47.05 -21.59
C VAL A 192 -0.21 -48.25 -20.82
N ASP A 193 -0.96 -48.79 -19.86
CA ASP A 193 -0.49 -49.92 -19.05
C ASP A 193 -0.34 -51.20 -19.91
N SER A 194 -1.22 -51.42 -20.88
CA SER A 194 -1.09 -52.50 -21.87
C SER A 194 0.19 -52.36 -22.71
N SER A 195 0.49 -51.13 -23.13
CA SER A 195 1.70 -50.82 -23.93
C SER A 195 2.97 -50.99 -23.11
N HIS A 196 2.95 -50.69 -21.81
CA HIS A 196 4.04 -50.99 -20.89
C HIS A 196 4.31 -52.50 -20.83
N ILE A 197 3.27 -53.33 -20.66
CA ILE A 197 3.39 -54.80 -20.58
C ILE A 197 3.97 -55.38 -21.88
N ILE A 198 3.48 -54.92 -23.03
CA ILE A 198 3.96 -55.38 -24.35
C ILE A 198 5.45 -55.04 -24.54
N LEU A 199 5.86 -53.81 -24.21
CA LEU A 199 7.26 -53.40 -24.34
C LEU A 199 8.18 -54.10 -23.34
N GLU A 200 7.71 -54.38 -22.12
CA GLU A 200 8.44 -55.18 -21.13
C GLU A 200 8.57 -56.65 -21.59
N SER A 201 7.53 -57.23 -22.20
CA SER A 201 7.59 -58.56 -22.82
C SER A 201 8.65 -58.61 -23.93
N ILE A 202 8.68 -57.60 -24.80
CA ILE A 202 9.66 -57.50 -25.89
C ILE A 202 11.09 -57.41 -25.34
N LEU A 203 11.31 -56.70 -24.23
CA LEU A 203 12.62 -56.66 -23.55
C LEU A 203 13.05 -58.04 -23.04
N THR A 204 12.12 -58.87 -22.56
CA THR A 204 12.44 -60.22 -22.06
C THR A 204 12.77 -61.22 -23.16
N GLU A 205 12.23 -61.04 -24.37
CA GLU A 205 12.48 -61.94 -25.50
C GLU A 205 13.87 -61.77 -26.12
N GLY A 206 14.46 -60.57 -26.05
CA GLY A 206 15.83 -60.30 -26.51
C GLY A 206 16.11 -60.55 -28.01
N LYS A 207 15.06 -60.60 -28.84
CA LYS A 207 15.16 -60.85 -30.29
C LYS A 207 15.46 -59.58 -31.09
N GLU A 208 15.90 -59.74 -32.32
CA GLU A 208 16.09 -58.64 -33.27
C GLU A 208 14.74 -58.13 -33.81
N LEU A 209 14.72 -56.86 -34.22
CA LEU A 209 13.54 -56.24 -34.83
C LEU A 209 13.73 -56.16 -36.35
N ARG A 210 12.85 -56.82 -37.11
CA ARG A 210 12.80 -56.72 -38.57
C ARG A 210 11.80 -55.63 -38.97
N VAL A 211 12.30 -54.57 -39.59
CA VAL A 211 11.50 -53.40 -40.02
C VAL A 211 11.22 -53.50 -41.52
N PRO A 212 9.94 -53.45 -41.96
CA PRO A 212 9.60 -53.46 -43.40
C PRO A 212 10.13 -52.23 -44.14
N ARG A 213 10.69 -52.45 -45.35
CA ARG A 213 11.12 -51.40 -46.29
C ARG A 213 9.98 -50.93 -47.20
N PRO A 214 10.12 -49.80 -47.92
CA PRO A 214 9.10 -49.29 -48.84
C PRO A 214 8.61 -50.31 -49.87
N ASP A 215 9.50 -51.18 -50.35
CA ASP A 215 9.23 -52.25 -51.31
C ASP A 215 8.10 -53.20 -50.86
N CYS A 216 7.92 -53.43 -49.55
CA CYS A 216 6.83 -54.26 -49.02
C CYS A 216 5.43 -53.69 -49.30
N PHE A 217 5.31 -52.38 -49.55
CA PHE A 217 4.04 -51.67 -49.70
C PHE A 217 3.85 -51.13 -51.12
N ILE A 218 4.92 -50.67 -51.77
CA ILE A 218 4.84 -50.10 -53.12
C ILE A 218 4.73 -51.19 -54.21
N GLU A 219 5.31 -52.37 -53.99
CA GLU A 219 5.29 -53.47 -54.97
C GLU A 219 3.86 -54.00 -55.23
N PRO A 220 3.02 -54.28 -54.20
CA PRO A 220 1.61 -54.62 -54.42
C PRO A 220 0.83 -53.53 -55.16
N PHE A 221 1.12 -52.26 -54.90
CA PHE A 221 0.49 -51.14 -55.60
C PHE A 221 0.92 -51.06 -57.07
N VAL A 222 2.20 -51.27 -57.38
CA VAL A 222 2.71 -51.24 -58.76
C VAL A 222 2.21 -52.42 -59.58
N GLN A 223 2.07 -53.59 -58.98
CA GLN A 223 1.64 -54.82 -59.66
C GLN A 223 0.12 -54.87 -59.87
N GLU A 224 -0.66 -54.52 -58.85
CA GLU A 224 -2.11 -54.74 -58.83
C GLU A 224 -2.94 -53.45 -58.79
N GLY A 225 -2.33 -52.31 -58.44
CA GLY A 225 -3.03 -51.02 -58.29
C GLY A 225 -3.59 -50.48 -59.61
N GLY A 226 -2.85 -50.62 -60.71
CA GLY A 226 -3.32 -50.21 -62.04
C GLY A 226 -4.55 -50.99 -62.52
N LEU A 227 -4.61 -52.29 -62.22
CA LEU A 227 -5.75 -53.17 -62.50
C LEU A 227 -6.94 -52.90 -61.58
N SER A 228 -6.67 -52.46 -60.36
CA SER A 228 -7.68 -52.21 -59.33
C SER A 228 -8.34 -50.84 -59.42
N LEU A 229 -7.69 -49.87 -60.08
CA LEU A 229 -8.15 -48.49 -60.25
C LEU A 229 -8.79 -48.20 -61.62
N SER A 230 -8.78 -49.15 -62.55
CA SER A 230 -9.43 -49.00 -63.86
C SER A 230 -10.93 -49.27 -63.78
N ILE A 231 -11.75 -48.29 -64.19
CA ILE A 231 -13.21 -48.43 -64.32
C ILE A 231 -13.54 -48.92 -65.73
N GLY A 232 -14.20 -50.07 -65.83
CA GLY A 232 -14.96 -50.61 -66.98
C GLY A 232 -14.69 -50.09 -68.41
N ILE A 233 -13.72 -50.70 -69.11
CA ILE A 233 -13.72 -50.77 -70.59
C ILE A 233 -13.57 -52.22 -71.10
N LEU A 234 -13.08 -53.15 -70.27
CA LEU A 234 -12.99 -54.57 -70.62
C LEU A 234 -13.80 -55.36 -69.59
N GLY A 235 -14.81 -56.09 -70.07
CA GLY A 235 -15.87 -56.71 -69.27
C GLY A 235 -15.42 -57.76 -68.26
N ASP A 236 -16.42 -58.43 -67.67
CA ASP A 236 -16.33 -59.41 -66.58
C ASP A 236 -15.08 -60.31 -66.69
N ASN A 237 -14.21 -60.22 -65.66
CA ASN A 237 -13.07 -61.09 -65.30
C ASN A 237 -11.65 -60.47 -65.21
N VAL A 238 -11.47 -59.16 -65.07
CA VAL A 238 -10.14 -58.55 -64.77
C VAL A 238 -10.09 -57.86 -63.39
N LEU A 239 -10.80 -58.39 -62.40
CA LEU A 239 -10.76 -57.85 -61.03
C LEU A 239 -9.78 -58.68 -60.20
N SER A 240 -8.71 -58.03 -59.72
CA SER A 240 -7.76 -58.64 -58.77
C SER A 240 -8.48 -59.03 -57.47
N ARG A 241 -8.12 -60.17 -56.88
CA ARG A 241 -8.71 -60.65 -55.60
C ARG A 241 -8.32 -59.69 -54.48
N GLU A 242 -9.24 -59.40 -53.55
CA GLU A 242 -9.01 -58.49 -52.41
C GLU A 242 -7.79 -58.88 -51.54
N GLU A 243 -7.36 -60.13 -51.61
CA GLU A 243 -6.17 -60.66 -50.94
C GLU A 243 -4.83 -60.18 -51.55
N SER A 244 -4.81 -59.70 -52.80
CA SER A 244 -3.59 -59.27 -53.52
C SER A 244 -3.13 -57.85 -53.16
N LEU A 245 -4.05 -56.97 -52.73
CA LEU A 245 -3.78 -55.59 -52.32
C LEU A 245 -3.44 -55.50 -50.81
N ARG A 246 -2.47 -56.27 -50.37
CA ARG A 246 -1.98 -56.26 -48.98
C ARG A 246 -0.47 -56.06 -48.94
N PRO A 247 0.10 -55.55 -47.83
CA PRO A 247 1.55 -55.52 -47.67
C PRO A 247 2.15 -56.91 -47.88
N ARG A 248 3.25 -56.98 -48.63
CA ARG A 248 3.96 -58.24 -48.82
C ARG A 248 4.61 -58.66 -47.51
N LEU A 249 4.46 -59.93 -47.14
CA LEU A 249 5.14 -60.50 -45.97
C LEU A 249 6.66 -60.32 -46.15
N PRO A 250 7.38 -59.75 -45.17
CA PRO A 250 8.81 -59.54 -45.34
C PRO A 250 9.56 -60.88 -45.41
N SER A 251 10.19 -61.19 -46.55
CA SER A 251 10.89 -62.46 -46.82
C SER A 251 12.14 -62.68 -45.97
N GLY A 252 12.64 -61.61 -45.32
CA GLY A 252 13.89 -61.61 -44.55
C GLY A 252 15.13 -61.28 -45.39
N GLU A 253 14.98 -61.01 -46.68
CA GLU A 253 16.05 -60.50 -47.54
C GLU A 253 16.34 -59.01 -47.23
N GLU A 254 17.58 -58.56 -47.46
CA GLU A 254 18.00 -57.17 -47.22
C GLU A 254 17.20 -56.14 -48.04
N ARG A 255 16.62 -56.57 -49.16
CA ARG A 255 15.76 -55.74 -50.01
C ARG A 255 14.43 -55.38 -49.32
N ASP A 256 13.93 -56.27 -48.45
CA ASP A 256 12.58 -56.19 -47.88
C ASP A 256 12.58 -55.72 -46.42
N THR A 257 13.68 -55.99 -45.70
CA THR A 257 13.75 -55.71 -44.26
C THR A 257 15.04 -55.02 -43.86
N VAL A 258 14.93 -54.11 -42.90
CA VAL A 258 16.07 -53.62 -42.11
C VAL A 258 16.08 -54.34 -40.77
N VAL A 259 17.18 -55.03 -40.45
CA VAL A 259 17.35 -55.69 -39.16
C VAL A 259 17.97 -54.70 -38.17
N ILE A 260 17.31 -54.48 -37.04
CA ILE A 260 17.80 -53.65 -35.94
C ILE A 260 18.22 -54.55 -34.78
N PRO A 261 19.46 -54.41 -34.26
CA PRO A 261 19.97 -55.22 -33.15
C PRO A 261 19.11 -55.09 -31.89
N ALA A 262 18.94 -56.21 -31.18
CA ALA A 262 18.15 -56.28 -29.93
C ALA A 262 18.60 -55.24 -28.87
N GLU A 263 19.91 -54.95 -28.79
CA GLU A 263 20.47 -53.98 -27.84
C GLU A 263 19.96 -52.56 -28.11
N THR A 264 19.98 -52.12 -29.37
CA THR A 264 19.45 -50.80 -29.73
C THR A 264 17.96 -50.71 -29.49
N VAL A 265 17.19 -51.77 -29.78
CA VAL A 265 15.76 -51.84 -29.48
C VAL A 265 15.51 -51.69 -27.98
N ALA A 266 16.28 -52.40 -27.15
CA ALA A 266 16.18 -52.32 -25.69
C ALA A 266 16.49 -50.91 -25.16
N GLN A 267 17.51 -50.22 -25.70
CA GLN A 267 17.80 -48.82 -25.35
C GLN A 267 16.59 -47.91 -25.60
N LYS A 268 15.96 -48.02 -26.79
CA LYS A 268 14.79 -47.19 -27.11
C LYS A 268 13.60 -47.54 -26.22
N ILE A 269 13.36 -48.82 -25.91
CA ILE A 269 12.28 -49.22 -25.00
C ILE A 269 12.49 -48.60 -23.61
N HIS A 270 13.69 -48.71 -23.04
CA HIS A 270 13.99 -48.10 -21.73
C HIS A 270 13.80 -46.58 -21.73
N PHE A 271 14.11 -45.89 -22.84
CA PHE A 271 13.84 -44.46 -22.99
C PHE A 271 12.34 -44.14 -22.98
N GLU A 272 11.52 -44.87 -23.75
CA GLU A 272 10.07 -44.65 -23.82
C GLU A 272 9.38 -44.94 -22.48
N LEU A 273 9.79 -46.02 -21.79
CA LEU A 273 9.29 -46.37 -20.45
C LEU A 273 9.70 -45.34 -19.38
N ALA A 274 10.92 -44.80 -19.48
CA ALA A 274 11.38 -43.74 -18.59
C ALA A 274 10.60 -42.44 -18.82
N SER A 275 10.41 -42.04 -20.08
CA SER A 275 9.66 -40.85 -20.49
C SER A 275 8.20 -40.93 -20.05
N SER A 276 7.52 -42.04 -20.32
CA SER A 276 6.12 -42.24 -19.92
C SER A 276 5.96 -42.26 -18.39
N SER A 277 6.84 -42.97 -17.67
CA SER A 277 6.82 -43.05 -16.20
C SER A 277 7.12 -41.69 -15.56
N PHE A 278 8.05 -40.92 -16.13
CA PHE A 278 8.37 -39.56 -15.68
C PHE A 278 7.17 -38.63 -15.88
N CYS A 279 6.54 -38.65 -17.05
CA CYS A 279 5.32 -37.89 -17.33
C CYS A 279 4.17 -38.32 -16.40
N ALA A 280 4.06 -39.62 -16.10
CA ALA A 280 3.07 -40.17 -15.19
C ALA A 280 3.30 -39.85 -13.70
N ILE A 281 4.41 -39.19 -13.33
CA ILE A 281 4.84 -38.93 -11.95
C ILE A 281 5.15 -40.24 -11.18
N LYS A 282 5.36 -41.35 -11.89
CA LYS A 282 5.79 -42.64 -11.33
C LYS A 282 7.33 -42.65 -11.19
N LEU A 283 7.86 -41.74 -10.35
CA LEU A 283 9.30 -41.40 -10.29
C LEU A 283 10.21 -42.61 -10.00
N VAL A 284 9.76 -43.57 -9.17
CA VAL A 284 10.55 -44.78 -8.86
C VAL A 284 10.77 -45.65 -10.11
N LYS A 285 9.71 -45.88 -10.90
CA LYS A 285 9.78 -46.63 -12.16
C LYS A 285 10.58 -45.88 -13.22
N ALA A 286 10.45 -44.55 -13.26
CA ALA A 286 11.23 -43.69 -14.15
C ALA A 286 12.74 -43.77 -13.84
N VAL A 287 13.13 -43.70 -12.56
CA VAL A 287 14.53 -43.86 -12.12
C VAL A 287 15.05 -45.26 -12.45
N GLY A 288 14.25 -46.30 -12.24
CA GLY A 288 14.62 -47.68 -12.58
C GLY A 288 14.92 -47.85 -14.08
N SER A 289 14.02 -47.37 -14.93
CA SER A 289 14.17 -47.44 -16.40
C SER A 289 15.34 -46.57 -16.89
N MET A 290 15.52 -45.38 -16.31
CA MET A 290 16.62 -44.48 -16.63
C MET A 290 17.99 -45.07 -16.24
N LYS A 291 18.09 -45.79 -15.12
CA LYS A 291 19.33 -46.50 -14.74
C LYS A 291 19.68 -47.60 -15.74
N GLN A 292 18.70 -48.34 -16.25
CA GLN A 292 18.95 -49.35 -17.27
C GLN A 292 19.33 -48.71 -18.61
N LEU A 293 18.68 -47.62 -19.00
CA LEU A 293 19.07 -46.84 -20.17
C LEU A 293 20.54 -46.41 -20.10
N LEU A 294 20.97 -45.81 -18.97
CA LEU A 294 22.34 -45.32 -18.80
C LEU A 294 23.40 -46.44 -18.82
N LYS A 295 23.04 -47.68 -18.47
CA LYS A 295 23.96 -48.83 -18.57
C LYS A 295 24.16 -49.31 -19.99
N CYS A 296 23.14 -49.15 -20.84
CA CYS A 296 23.14 -49.65 -22.21
C CYS A 296 23.60 -48.61 -23.25
N LEU A 297 24.06 -47.42 -22.84
CA LEU A 297 24.48 -46.36 -23.78
C LEU A 297 25.91 -46.58 -24.29
N PRO A 298 26.15 -46.65 -25.63
CA PRO A 298 27.51 -46.76 -26.17
C PRO A 298 28.28 -45.44 -26.06
N SER A 299 29.60 -45.54 -25.83
CA SER A 299 30.52 -44.41 -25.62
C SER A 299 30.87 -43.61 -26.88
N SER A 300 30.45 -44.05 -28.07
CA SER A 300 30.73 -43.40 -29.35
C SER A 300 29.58 -43.64 -30.34
N SER A 301 29.02 -42.55 -30.85
CA SER A 301 27.89 -42.51 -31.78
C SER A 301 28.28 -42.94 -33.20
N SER A 302 27.85 -44.12 -33.63
CA SER A 302 27.80 -44.50 -35.05
C SER A 302 26.37 -44.91 -35.42
N SER A 303 25.71 -44.05 -36.21
CA SER A 303 24.49 -44.25 -37.00
C SER A 303 23.50 -45.32 -36.50
N SER A 304 22.66 -44.97 -35.52
CA SER A 304 21.45 -45.74 -35.20
C SER A 304 20.31 -45.40 -36.15
N HIS A 305 19.54 -46.41 -36.55
CA HIS A 305 18.34 -46.27 -37.39
C HIS A 305 17.35 -45.26 -36.78
N SER A 306 16.70 -44.41 -37.60
CA SER A 306 15.87 -43.30 -37.10
C SER A 306 14.74 -43.75 -36.17
N LEU A 307 14.17 -44.94 -36.40
CA LEU A 307 13.11 -45.52 -35.56
C LEU A 307 13.55 -45.70 -34.09
N VAL A 308 14.83 -46.01 -33.84
CA VAL A 308 15.35 -46.42 -32.52
C VAL A 308 16.26 -45.34 -31.92
N ARG A 309 16.36 -44.18 -32.58
CA ARG A 309 17.13 -43.04 -32.10
C ARG A 309 16.57 -42.49 -30.78
N VAL A 310 17.46 -42.27 -29.82
CA VAL A 310 17.15 -41.65 -28.53
C VAL A 310 17.46 -40.15 -28.58
N ASP A 311 16.56 -39.32 -28.07
CA ASP A 311 16.75 -37.87 -28.00
C ASP A 311 17.65 -37.50 -26.81
N GLU A 312 18.90 -37.18 -27.11
CA GLU A 312 19.94 -36.81 -26.13
C GLU A 312 19.51 -35.64 -25.23
N ARG A 313 18.74 -34.68 -25.76
CA ARG A 313 18.28 -33.50 -25.00
C ARG A 313 17.26 -33.90 -23.95
N LYS A 314 16.29 -34.76 -24.32
CA LYS A 314 15.28 -35.28 -23.39
C LYS A 314 15.91 -36.15 -22.30
N VAL A 315 16.90 -36.98 -22.65
CA VAL A 315 17.67 -37.79 -21.68
C VAL A 315 18.40 -36.89 -20.69
N ASN A 316 19.11 -35.86 -21.16
CA ASN A 316 19.80 -34.91 -20.28
C ASN A 316 18.84 -34.11 -19.38
N GLY A 317 17.69 -33.70 -19.92
CA GLY A 317 16.63 -33.04 -19.16
C GLY A 317 16.04 -33.91 -18.05
N MET A 318 15.74 -35.18 -18.36
CA MET A 318 15.24 -36.15 -17.36
C MET A 318 16.31 -36.48 -16.31
N ALA A 319 17.57 -36.69 -16.73
CA ALA A 319 18.68 -36.93 -15.80
C ALA A 319 18.87 -35.73 -14.84
N ALA A 320 18.80 -34.50 -15.35
CA ALA A 320 18.83 -33.29 -14.54
C ALA A 320 17.67 -33.22 -13.53
N ALA A 321 16.45 -33.48 -13.97
CA ALA A 321 15.26 -33.46 -13.11
C ALA A 321 15.32 -34.54 -12.02
N LEU A 322 15.88 -35.71 -12.34
CA LEU A 322 16.03 -36.86 -11.43
C LEU A 322 17.34 -36.86 -10.62
N ARG A 323 18.19 -35.82 -10.77
CA ARG A 323 19.51 -35.70 -10.12
C ARG A 323 20.48 -36.85 -10.41
N MET A 324 20.49 -37.32 -11.67
CA MET A 324 21.39 -38.36 -12.17
C MET A 324 22.50 -37.76 -13.06
N PRO A 325 23.64 -38.45 -13.25
CA PRO A 325 24.70 -38.02 -14.16
C PRO A 325 24.18 -37.84 -15.59
N ARG A 326 24.59 -36.76 -16.26
CA ARG A 326 24.23 -36.51 -17.67
C ARG A 326 25.15 -37.32 -18.58
N PRO A 327 24.63 -38.23 -19.41
CA PRO A 327 25.46 -39.09 -20.27
C PRO A 327 26.04 -38.37 -21.49
N TYR A 328 25.42 -37.29 -21.97
CA TYR A 328 25.85 -36.58 -23.19
C TYR A 328 26.36 -35.18 -22.88
N GLU A 329 27.66 -34.92 -23.14
CA GLU A 329 28.30 -33.63 -22.83
C GLU A 329 27.90 -32.48 -23.77
N LYS A 330 27.51 -32.78 -25.02
CA LYS A 330 27.25 -31.77 -26.08
C LYS A 330 25.77 -31.38 -26.24
N ALA A 331 24.84 -32.19 -25.73
CA ALA A 331 23.39 -31.94 -25.84
C ALA A 331 22.84 -31.18 -24.61
N ALA A 332 23.50 -30.11 -24.20
CA ALA A 332 22.98 -29.26 -23.15
C ALA A 332 21.75 -28.47 -23.68
N PRO A 333 20.70 -28.29 -22.87
CA PRO A 333 19.76 -27.19 -23.11
C PRO A 333 20.57 -25.89 -23.22
N SER A 334 20.08 -24.89 -23.94
CA SER A 334 20.70 -23.56 -24.10
C SER A 334 20.89 -22.77 -22.80
N THR A 335 20.72 -23.42 -21.65
CA THR A 335 21.11 -22.98 -20.33
C THR A 335 22.48 -23.54 -19.96
N SER A 336 23.38 -22.62 -19.66
CA SER A 336 24.81 -22.81 -19.46
C SER A 336 25.17 -24.01 -18.58
N ARG A 337 26.35 -24.61 -18.86
CA ARG A 337 26.94 -25.82 -18.22
C ARG A 337 27.00 -25.78 -16.69
N GLU A 338 26.72 -24.63 -16.07
CA GLU A 338 26.80 -24.32 -14.64
C GLU A 338 25.44 -24.26 -13.91
N GLU A 339 24.31 -24.34 -14.62
CA GLU A 339 22.98 -24.06 -14.04
C GLU A 339 22.36 -25.17 -13.18
N VAL A 340 22.90 -26.40 -13.18
CA VAL A 340 22.20 -27.54 -12.55
C VAL A 340 23.02 -28.33 -11.52
N ASN A 341 24.36 -28.22 -11.50
CA ASN A 341 25.19 -29.00 -10.57
C ASN A 341 25.57 -28.29 -9.26
N GLY A 342 25.18 -27.02 -9.06
CA GLY A 342 25.47 -26.32 -7.81
C GLY A 342 24.46 -26.63 -6.72
N LYS A 343 24.87 -27.34 -5.66
CA LYS A 343 24.30 -27.12 -4.32
C LYS A 343 24.31 -25.61 -4.10
N ILE A 344 23.15 -24.98 -3.92
CA ILE A 344 23.07 -23.57 -3.52
C ILE A 344 23.71 -23.48 -2.13
N THR A 345 25.00 -23.17 -2.08
CA THR A 345 25.70 -22.80 -0.87
C THR A 345 25.67 -21.27 -0.78
N SER A 346 25.61 -20.76 0.45
CA SER A 346 25.29 -19.38 0.82
C SER A 346 26.35 -18.33 0.41
N SER A 347 27.24 -18.64 -0.53
CA SER A 347 28.44 -17.84 -0.84
C SER A 347 28.59 -17.45 -2.31
N ASP A 348 27.63 -17.73 -3.18
CA ASP A 348 27.81 -17.57 -4.63
C ASP A 348 27.20 -16.24 -5.17
N PRO A 349 28.01 -15.26 -5.65
CA PRO A 349 27.60 -13.88 -5.92
C PRO A 349 27.10 -13.63 -7.36
N CYS A 350 26.50 -14.63 -8.02
CA CYS A 350 26.15 -14.50 -9.45
C CYS A 350 24.78 -13.81 -9.69
N PRO A 351 24.73 -12.66 -10.40
CA PRO A 351 23.53 -11.83 -10.60
C PRO A 351 22.51 -12.38 -11.62
N GLN A 352 22.70 -13.56 -12.21
CA GLN A 352 21.82 -14.09 -13.27
C GLN A 352 20.63 -14.95 -12.76
N ARG A 353 20.46 -15.14 -11.45
CA ARG A 353 19.45 -16.07 -10.86
C ARG A 353 18.22 -15.38 -10.20
N ILE A 354 17.78 -14.23 -10.73
CA ILE A 354 16.79 -13.32 -10.09
C ILE A 354 15.41 -13.98 -9.89
N ALA A 355 14.83 -14.60 -10.93
CA ALA A 355 13.49 -15.16 -10.84
C ALA A 355 13.42 -16.39 -9.91
N GLN A 356 14.45 -17.22 -9.92
CA GLN A 356 14.54 -18.43 -9.10
C GLN A 356 14.75 -18.10 -7.61
N ARG A 357 15.56 -17.07 -7.28
CA ARG A 357 15.73 -16.60 -5.90
C ARG A 357 14.44 -15.96 -5.35
N ARG A 358 13.76 -15.12 -6.13
CA ARG A 358 12.44 -14.55 -5.74
C ARG A 358 11.40 -15.64 -5.48
N TYR A 359 11.39 -16.68 -6.30
CA TYR A 359 10.49 -17.82 -6.11
C TYR A 359 10.88 -18.66 -4.88
N GLY A 360 12.18 -18.89 -4.64
CA GLY A 360 12.71 -19.53 -3.44
C GLY A 360 12.28 -18.82 -2.16
N VAL A 361 12.49 -17.50 -2.08
CA VAL A 361 12.09 -16.68 -0.91
C VAL A 361 10.58 -16.73 -0.65
N ARG A 362 9.75 -16.67 -1.71
CA ARG A 362 8.29 -16.79 -1.57
C ARG A 362 7.87 -18.18 -1.10
N ARG A 363 8.52 -19.23 -1.60
CA ARG A 363 8.27 -20.63 -1.22
C ARG A 363 8.68 -20.89 0.22
N ASP A 364 9.84 -20.38 0.65
CA ASP A 364 10.34 -20.52 2.01
C ASP A 364 9.46 -19.74 3.00
N ARG A 365 8.91 -18.59 2.61
CA ARG A 365 7.92 -17.84 3.40
C ARG A 365 6.62 -18.62 3.61
N VAL A 366 6.13 -19.31 2.56
CA VAL A 366 4.96 -20.20 2.66
C VAL A 366 5.28 -21.44 3.51
N ALA A 367 6.50 -21.95 3.44
CA ALA A 367 6.97 -23.04 4.29
C ALA A 367 7.09 -22.58 5.77
N GLU A 368 7.51 -21.33 6.03
CA GLU A 368 7.54 -20.72 7.37
C GLU A 368 6.14 -20.46 7.93
N GLU A 369 5.20 -19.94 7.14
CA GLU A 369 3.80 -19.76 7.60
C GLU A 369 3.17 -21.09 8.00
N LYS A 370 3.54 -22.18 7.31
CA LYS A 370 3.19 -23.55 7.68
C LYS A 370 4.03 -24.11 8.85
N ALA A 371 5.30 -23.73 8.97
CA ALA A 371 6.18 -24.19 10.05
C ALA A 371 5.97 -23.43 11.37
N ARG A 372 5.39 -22.22 11.37
CA ARG A 372 5.00 -21.53 12.62
C ARG A 372 3.93 -22.29 13.42
N SER A 373 3.23 -23.25 12.81
CA SER A 373 2.36 -24.18 13.55
C SER A 373 3.11 -25.37 14.19
N LEU A 374 4.40 -25.53 13.90
CA LEU A 374 5.26 -26.63 14.37
C LEU A 374 6.59 -26.03 14.86
N GLN A 375 6.73 -25.83 16.17
CA GLN A 375 7.85 -25.21 16.91
C GLN A 375 9.27 -25.63 16.45
N SER A 376 9.72 -25.17 15.29
CA SER A 376 11.08 -25.35 14.79
C SER A 376 11.57 -24.06 14.12
N PRO A 377 12.75 -23.54 14.48
CA PRO A 377 13.23 -22.27 13.98
C PRO A 377 13.97 -22.50 12.66
N ILE A 378 13.30 -22.25 11.53
CA ILE A 378 14.00 -22.05 10.25
C ILE A 378 14.42 -20.57 10.19
N SER A 379 15.71 -20.32 9.96
CA SER A 379 16.36 -19.01 10.14
C SER A 379 16.01 -18.01 9.04
N SER A 380 14.99 -17.19 9.27
CA SER A 380 14.51 -16.13 8.35
C SER A 380 15.54 -15.04 7.98
N THR A 381 16.64 -14.90 8.71
CA THR A 381 17.64 -13.83 8.49
C THR A 381 18.67 -14.11 7.38
N ARG A 382 18.70 -15.32 6.80
CA ARG A 382 19.82 -15.73 5.92
C ARG A 382 19.66 -15.34 4.44
N LEU A 383 18.44 -15.14 3.93
CA LEU A 383 18.19 -14.93 2.49
C LEU A 383 17.66 -13.53 2.10
N GLU A 384 16.96 -12.82 2.99
CA GLU A 384 16.40 -11.49 2.69
C GLU A 384 17.45 -10.41 2.32
N PRO A 385 18.62 -10.30 2.99
CA PRO A 385 19.61 -9.27 2.67
C PRO A 385 20.25 -9.46 1.29
N LEU A 386 20.41 -10.71 0.85
CA LEU A 386 21.00 -11.05 -0.44
C LEU A 386 20.08 -10.65 -1.60
N SER A 387 18.79 -10.98 -1.50
CA SER A 387 17.80 -10.56 -2.51
C SER A 387 17.68 -9.04 -2.60
N LEU A 388 17.85 -8.34 -1.46
CA LEU A 388 17.81 -6.88 -1.40
C LEU A 388 19.04 -6.26 -2.08
N CYS A 389 20.26 -6.73 -1.76
CA CYS A 389 21.47 -6.28 -2.43
C CYS A 389 21.40 -6.49 -3.96
N GLU A 390 20.81 -7.59 -4.40
CA GLU A 390 20.64 -7.89 -5.82
C GLU A 390 19.55 -7.06 -6.51
N ASP A 391 18.41 -6.80 -5.86
CA ASP A 391 17.40 -5.88 -6.37
C ASP A 391 17.98 -4.45 -6.44
N MET A 392 18.75 -4.03 -5.43
CA MET A 392 19.47 -2.76 -5.43
C MET A 392 20.49 -2.68 -6.56
N TRP A 393 21.33 -3.70 -6.77
CA TRP A 393 22.32 -3.72 -7.85
C TRP A 393 21.71 -3.67 -9.26
N ASN A 394 20.49 -4.17 -9.43
CA ASN A 394 19.77 -4.19 -10.70
C ASN A 394 18.78 -3.03 -10.87
N GLY A 395 18.72 -2.07 -9.93
CA GLY A 395 17.84 -0.91 -10.00
C GLY A 395 16.36 -1.19 -9.70
N GLY A 396 16.06 -2.31 -9.05
CA GLY A 396 14.73 -2.65 -8.55
C GLY A 396 14.34 -1.82 -7.31
N GLY A 397 13.04 -1.56 -7.14
CA GLY A 397 12.54 -0.80 -5.99
C GLY A 397 12.77 -1.51 -4.65
N THR A 398 13.32 -0.80 -3.66
CA THR A 398 13.55 -1.31 -2.30
C THR A 398 12.26 -1.28 -1.48
N VAL A 399 11.28 -2.12 -1.82
CA VAL A 399 9.96 -2.07 -1.19
C VAL A 399 10.01 -2.62 0.25
N GLY A 400 9.64 -1.79 1.23
CA GLY A 400 9.32 -2.21 2.60
C GLY A 400 10.50 -2.53 3.53
N TRP A 401 11.74 -2.31 3.09
CA TRP A 401 12.94 -2.60 3.90
C TRP A 401 12.98 -1.78 5.20
N ARG A 402 12.72 -0.46 5.12
CA ARG A 402 12.76 0.44 6.28
C ARG A 402 11.80 0.00 7.39
N ALA A 403 10.55 -0.29 7.03
CA ALA A 403 9.54 -0.77 7.98
C ALA A 403 9.93 -2.11 8.65
N LYS A 404 10.63 -3.00 7.93
CA LYS A 404 11.11 -4.27 8.48
C LYS A 404 12.31 -4.09 9.41
N VAL A 405 13.28 -3.24 9.05
CA VAL A 405 14.48 -2.99 9.88
C VAL A 405 14.14 -2.18 11.13
N ASP A 406 13.24 -1.21 11.01
CA ASP A 406 12.80 -0.39 12.14
C ASP A 406 12.01 -1.20 13.18
N GLY A 407 11.33 -2.27 12.76
CA GLY A 407 10.64 -3.22 13.64
C GLY A 407 11.53 -4.29 14.31
N THR A 408 12.84 -4.32 14.04
CA THR A 408 13.76 -5.33 14.62
C THR A 408 14.54 -4.80 15.82
N THR A 409 14.93 -5.71 16.73
CA THR A 409 15.78 -5.40 17.89
C THR A 409 17.16 -4.87 17.44
N ALA A 410 17.79 -4.02 18.26
CA ALA A 410 19.07 -3.37 17.94
C ALA A 410 20.19 -4.35 17.52
N LEU A 411 20.23 -5.54 18.14
CA LEU A 411 21.19 -6.60 17.81
C LEU A 411 20.97 -7.17 16.40
N LYS A 412 19.72 -7.47 16.03
CA LYS A 412 19.35 -7.97 14.69
C LYS A 412 19.54 -6.91 13.62
N ARG A 413 19.30 -5.64 13.96
CA ARG A 413 19.58 -4.48 13.10
C ARG A 413 21.08 -4.39 12.78
N LYS A 414 21.95 -4.52 13.80
CA LYS A 414 23.41 -4.55 13.63
C LYS A 414 23.88 -5.69 12.73
N GLU A 415 23.42 -6.92 12.99
CA GLU A 415 23.80 -8.09 12.18
C GLU A 415 23.33 -7.97 10.72
N THR A 416 22.14 -7.40 10.49
CA THR A 416 21.61 -7.17 9.14
C THR A 416 22.43 -6.12 8.39
N VAL A 417 22.81 -5.02 9.08
CA VAL A 417 23.68 -3.97 8.51
C VAL A 417 25.07 -4.51 8.19
N GLU A 418 25.69 -5.28 9.09
CA GLU A 418 27.01 -5.90 8.86
C GLU A 418 27.00 -6.87 7.67
N ARG A 419 25.95 -7.69 7.52
CA ARG A 419 25.81 -8.58 6.35
C ARG A 419 25.59 -7.82 5.06
N LEU A 420 24.79 -6.74 5.07
CA LEU A 420 24.63 -5.87 3.91
C LEU A 420 25.98 -5.24 3.52
N CYS A 421 26.79 -4.83 4.49
CA CYS A 421 28.14 -4.30 4.23
C CYS A 421 29.02 -5.34 3.52
N LEU A 422 29.10 -6.56 4.04
CA LEU A 422 29.89 -7.65 3.45
C LEU A 422 29.45 -8.00 2.03
N LEU A 423 28.14 -7.93 1.76
CA LEU A 423 27.57 -8.26 0.46
C LEU A 423 27.65 -7.09 -0.54
N SER A 424 27.75 -5.85 -0.08
CA SER A 424 27.90 -4.67 -0.94
C SER A 424 29.31 -4.53 -1.54
N VAL A 425 30.29 -5.25 -0.98
CA VAL A 425 31.68 -5.25 -1.43
C VAL A 425 31.86 -6.33 -2.50
N PRO A 426 32.20 -5.97 -3.75
CA PRO A 426 32.59 -6.98 -4.73
C PRO A 426 33.83 -7.71 -4.20
N SER A 427 33.83 -9.05 -4.23
CA SER A 427 35.04 -9.83 -3.91
C SER A 427 36.18 -9.33 -4.78
N ALA A 428 37.28 -8.93 -4.15
CA ALA A 428 38.38 -8.17 -4.75
C ALA A 428 39.09 -8.85 -5.94
N SER A 429 38.63 -10.01 -6.41
CA SER A 429 39.35 -10.84 -7.37
C SER A 429 38.74 -10.98 -8.78
N THR A 430 37.51 -10.57 -9.12
CA THR A 430 36.98 -10.96 -10.46
C THR A 430 36.00 -10.08 -11.23
N VAL A 431 35.50 -8.92 -10.77
CA VAL A 431 34.57 -8.11 -11.60
C VAL A 431 34.87 -6.62 -11.54
N THR A 432 35.40 -6.05 -12.62
CA THR A 432 35.39 -4.60 -12.87
C THR A 432 33.94 -4.12 -12.99
N LEU A 433 33.40 -3.53 -11.92
CA LEU A 433 32.05 -2.96 -11.93
C LEU A 433 31.92 -1.84 -12.98
N SER A 434 30.86 -1.90 -13.79
CA SER A 434 30.53 -0.82 -14.73
C SER A 434 30.31 0.52 -13.98
N PRO A 435 30.55 1.67 -14.64
CA PRO A 435 30.35 2.99 -14.02
C PRO A 435 28.94 3.19 -13.46
N GLN A 436 27.93 2.68 -14.17
CA GLN A 436 26.52 2.73 -13.76
C GLN A 436 26.26 1.93 -12.49
N ARG A 437 26.81 0.70 -12.38
CA ARG A 437 26.69 -0.12 -11.17
C ARG A 437 27.41 0.48 -9.98
N ARG A 438 28.58 1.11 -10.20
CA ARG A 438 29.26 1.90 -9.16
C ARG A 438 28.38 3.04 -8.67
N SER A 439 27.74 3.80 -9.56
CA SER A 439 26.83 4.89 -9.17
C SER A 439 25.64 4.40 -8.33
N ILE A 440 25.06 3.25 -8.69
CA ILE A 440 23.95 2.63 -7.96
C ILE A 440 24.39 2.21 -6.54
N VAL A 441 25.53 1.52 -6.41
CA VAL A 441 26.09 1.16 -5.09
C VAL A 441 26.32 2.42 -4.25
N ARG A 442 26.95 3.45 -4.82
CA ARG A 442 27.18 4.73 -4.14
C ARG A 442 25.89 5.40 -3.66
N GLY A 443 24.89 5.49 -4.53
CA GLY A 443 23.59 6.09 -4.21
C GLY A 443 22.89 5.33 -3.10
N THR A 444 22.93 4.00 -3.14
CA THR A 444 22.22 3.17 -2.18
C THR A 444 22.92 3.15 -0.82
N THR A 445 24.24 3.08 -0.76
CA THR A 445 24.99 3.20 0.51
C THR A 445 24.72 4.55 1.20
N ARG A 446 24.66 5.65 0.42
CA ARG A 446 24.29 6.98 0.95
C ARG A 446 22.85 7.03 1.47
N PHE A 447 21.91 6.44 0.74
CA PHE A 447 20.51 6.35 1.16
C PHE A 447 20.35 5.52 2.44
N LEU A 448 21.05 4.39 2.55
CA LEU A 448 21.06 3.55 3.74
C LEU A 448 21.66 4.28 4.95
N ALA A 449 22.78 4.98 4.76
CA ALA A 449 23.40 5.80 5.80
C ALA A 449 22.47 6.92 6.30
N ALA A 450 21.79 7.63 5.39
CA ALA A 450 20.85 8.71 5.74
C ALA A 450 19.56 8.20 6.41
N SER A 451 19.15 6.96 6.16
CA SER A 451 17.88 6.41 6.65
C SER A 451 17.95 5.86 8.07
N LEU A 452 19.15 5.59 8.60
CA LEU A 452 19.39 5.01 9.92
C LEU A 452 19.50 6.12 10.99
N SER A 453 18.36 6.50 11.57
CA SER A 453 18.28 7.62 12.54
C SER A 453 19.06 7.42 13.86
N ASN A 454 19.44 6.17 14.21
CA ASN A 454 20.12 5.82 15.46
C ASN A 454 21.44 5.06 15.25
N ALA A 455 22.03 5.07 14.05
CA ALA A 455 23.31 4.40 13.82
C ALA A 455 24.45 5.19 14.47
N GLN A 456 25.34 4.49 15.20
CA GLN A 456 26.55 5.10 15.74
C GLN A 456 27.45 5.58 14.59
N PRO A 457 28.20 6.69 14.75
CA PRO A 457 29.07 7.24 13.70
C PRO A 457 30.00 6.19 13.07
N ASP A 458 30.53 5.29 13.90
CA ASP A 458 31.43 4.20 13.51
C ASP A 458 30.78 3.18 12.54
N GLN A 459 29.46 2.98 12.65
CA GLN A 459 28.71 2.08 11.76
C GLN A 459 28.46 2.71 10.38
N ILE A 460 28.30 4.03 10.34
CA ILE A 460 28.21 4.80 9.09
C ILE A 460 29.59 4.87 8.44
N GLN A 461 30.64 5.01 9.25
CA GLN A 461 32.03 5.10 8.78
C GLN A 461 32.52 3.76 8.20
N SER A 462 32.14 2.62 8.79
CA SER A 462 32.44 1.29 8.23
C SER A 462 31.71 1.04 6.89
N LEU A 463 30.45 1.48 6.77
CA LEU A 463 29.70 1.47 5.50
C LEU A 463 30.39 2.28 4.40
N VAL A 464 30.96 3.44 4.74
CA VAL A 464 31.68 4.31 3.80
C VAL A 464 33.06 3.76 3.45
N HIS A 465 33.78 3.18 4.42
CA HIS A 465 35.14 2.66 4.24
C HIS A 465 35.18 1.35 3.44
N CYS A 466 34.19 0.47 3.60
CA CYS A 466 34.09 -0.81 2.87
C CYS A 466 33.97 -0.64 1.35
N VAL A 467 33.46 0.51 0.86
CA VAL A 467 33.16 0.73 -0.58
C VAL A 467 34.26 1.52 -1.32
N HIS A 468 35.39 1.83 -0.67
CA HIS A 468 36.48 2.65 -1.26
C HIS A 468 35.95 3.94 -1.91
N LEU A 469 35.02 4.60 -1.21
CA LEU A 469 34.45 5.87 -1.63
C LEU A 469 35.42 7.00 -1.30
N PRO A 470 35.74 7.92 -2.22
CA PRO A 470 36.39 9.16 -1.83
C PRO A 470 35.49 9.89 -0.82
N SER A 471 36.12 10.44 0.21
CA SER A 471 35.48 11.23 1.27
C SER A 471 34.45 12.17 0.65
N PRO A 472 33.18 12.15 1.09
CA PRO A 472 32.18 13.04 0.51
C PRO A 472 32.60 14.50 0.75
N SER A 473 32.53 15.34 -0.28
CA SER A 473 32.81 16.79 -0.20
C SER A 473 31.84 17.54 0.71
N VAL A 474 30.76 16.87 1.15
CA VAL A 474 29.82 17.35 2.15
C VAL A 474 29.74 16.28 3.23
N SER A 475 30.14 16.60 4.46
CA SER A 475 30.13 15.63 5.55
C SER A 475 28.68 15.23 5.85
N LEU A 476 28.36 13.94 5.74
CA LEU A 476 27.07 13.39 6.17
C LEU A 476 26.81 13.63 7.67
N THR A 477 27.85 13.94 8.44
CA THR A 477 27.74 14.39 9.84
C THR A 477 27.03 15.73 9.99
N SER A 478 27.07 16.62 9.00
CA SER A 478 26.41 17.92 9.06
C SER A 478 24.87 17.86 8.91
N LEU A 479 24.33 16.76 8.36
CA LEU A 479 22.89 16.56 8.17
C LEU A 479 22.19 16.02 9.43
N HIS A 480 22.94 15.41 10.36
CA HIS A 480 22.41 14.92 11.64
C HIS A 480 22.57 15.92 12.79
N SER A 481 23.33 17.00 12.61
CA SER A 481 23.32 18.13 13.53
C SER A 481 22.17 19.06 13.15
N ASN A 482 21.18 19.12 14.03
CA ASN A 482 19.97 19.95 13.99
C ASN A 482 20.12 21.29 13.25
N ILE A 483 19.07 21.62 12.48
CA ILE A 483 18.80 22.92 11.88
C ILE A 483 19.05 24.02 12.92
N SER A 484 20.07 24.84 12.66
CA SER A 484 20.42 26.01 13.44
C SER A 484 19.32 27.08 13.28
N VAL A 485 18.31 27.04 14.15
CA VAL A 485 17.64 28.27 14.58
C VAL A 485 18.74 29.14 15.19
N THR A 486 18.90 30.38 14.72
CA THR A 486 19.89 31.34 15.25
C THR A 486 19.89 31.26 16.78
N PRO A 487 20.99 30.78 17.40
CA PRO A 487 21.00 30.62 18.84
C PRO A 487 20.89 32.02 19.48
N PRO A 488 20.18 32.15 20.61
CA PRO A 488 20.24 33.39 21.39
C PRO A 488 21.71 33.73 21.67
N PRO A 489 22.06 35.02 21.78
CA PRO A 489 23.44 35.45 22.01
C PRO A 489 24.03 34.67 23.18
N SER A 490 25.23 34.13 22.98
CA SER A 490 25.87 33.25 23.97
C SER A 490 25.98 33.96 25.32
N ALA A 491 25.93 33.21 26.42
CA ALA A 491 26.14 33.75 27.77
C ALA A 491 27.47 34.51 27.90
N ALA A 492 28.43 34.26 27.01
CA ALA A 492 29.68 35.02 26.89
C ALA A 492 29.48 36.38 26.20
N SER A 493 28.66 36.46 25.15
CA SER A 493 28.31 37.73 24.48
C SER A 493 27.49 38.65 25.37
N ILE A 494 26.56 38.10 26.15
CA ILE A 494 25.80 38.85 27.17
C ILE A 494 26.73 39.32 28.29
N ARG A 495 27.68 38.49 28.75
CA ARG A 495 28.69 38.89 29.72
C ARG A 495 29.63 39.97 29.20
N ALA A 496 30.00 39.95 27.92
CA ALA A 496 30.80 41.00 27.29
C ALA A 496 30.05 42.34 27.19
N MET A 497 28.73 42.32 26.95
CA MET A 497 27.89 43.53 27.01
C MET A 497 27.67 44.01 28.45
N ALA A 498 27.50 43.10 29.41
CA ALA A 498 27.37 43.40 30.84
C ALA A 498 28.68 43.92 31.47
N ALA A 499 29.82 43.63 30.85
CA ALA A 499 31.13 44.15 31.22
C ALA A 499 31.39 45.59 30.72
N SER A 500 30.38 46.27 30.15
CA SER A 500 30.54 47.69 29.79
C SER A 500 30.78 48.55 31.03
N ASP A 501 31.60 49.59 30.93
CA ASP A 501 31.94 50.53 32.02
C ASP A 501 30.73 51.33 32.57
N LYS A 502 29.53 51.15 32.01
CA LYS A 502 28.32 51.85 32.45
C LYS A 502 27.55 51.04 33.51
N PRO A 503 27.43 51.54 34.75
CA PRO A 503 26.74 50.85 35.85
C PRO A 503 25.26 50.52 35.55
N PHE A 504 24.60 51.27 34.66
CA PHE A 504 23.25 51.00 34.18
C PHE A 504 23.05 49.57 33.64
N TRP A 505 24.01 49.02 32.88
CA TRP A 505 23.86 47.67 32.31
C TRP A 505 23.93 46.59 33.37
N THR A 506 24.79 46.77 34.37
CA THR A 506 24.86 45.91 35.55
C THR A 506 23.52 45.92 36.30
N LEU A 507 22.87 47.09 36.44
CA LEU A 507 21.53 47.19 37.04
C LEU A 507 20.48 46.42 36.23
N LEU A 508 20.61 46.34 34.90
CA LEU A 508 19.66 45.62 34.05
C LEU A 508 19.90 44.10 34.03
N THR A 509 21.16 43.65 34.05
CA THR A 509 21.51 42.23 33.83
C THR A 509 21.83 41.43 35.09
N SER A 510 22.28 42.06 36.18
CA SER A 510 22.63 41.36 37.43
C SER A 510 21.40 41.09 38.31
N PHE A 511 21.53 40.06 39.16
CA PHE A 511 20.59 39.71 40.23
C PHE A 511 21.27 39.69 41.61
N ASP A 512 22.59 39.93 41.69
CA ASP A 512 23.31 39.97 42.97
C ASP A 512 23.06 41.30 43.69
N ALA A 513 22.66 41.22 44.96
CA ALA A 513 22.36 42.40 45.77
C ALA A 513 23.57 43.33 45.94
N ALA A 514 24.77 42.76 46.09
CA ALA A 514 25.98 43.55 46.30
C ALA A 514 26.37 44.33 45.05
N GLU A 515 26.34 43.67 43.88
CA GLU A 515 26.58 44.31 42.58
C GLU A 515 25.52 45.37 42.26
N LEU A 516 24.24 45.07 42.51
CA LEU A 516 23.14 46.00 42.26
C LEU A 516 23.24 47.24 43.17
N GLN A 517 23.59 47.07 44.44
CA GLN A 517 23.82 48.21 45.34
C GLN A 517 25.04 49.05 44.94
N ALA A 518 26.14 48.40 44.54
CA ALA A 518 27.34 49.09 44.10
C ALA A 518 27.07 49.89 42.80
N ALA A 519 26.43 49.27 41.81
CA ALA A 519 26.05 49.92 40.56
C ALA A 519 25.02 51.04 40.78
N PHE A 520 24.06 50.87 41.71
CA PHE A 520 23.04 51.89 42.02
C PHE A 520 23.66 53.10 42.70
N LYS A 521 24.64 52.90 43.59
CA LYS A 521 25.42 53.99 44.21
C LYS A 521 26.25 54.77 43.20
N LEU A 522 26.74 54.12 42.14
CA LEU A 522 27.50 54.75 41.06
C LEU A 522 26.62 55.53 40.07
N GLU A 523 25.41 55.04 39.76
CA GLU A 523 24.40 55.76 38.98
C GLU A 523 23.78 56.94 39.75
N GLY A 524 23.57 56.78 41.06
CA GLY A 524 23.04 57.82 41.94
C GLY A 524 21.71 58.42 41.46
N THR A 525 21.66 59.74 41.32
CA THR A 525 20.45 60.49 40.90
C THR A 525 20.14 60.40 39.41
N ALA A 526 21.01 59.78 38.59
CA ALA A 526 20.79 59.61 37.15
C ALA A 526 19.94 58.38 36.81
N TYR A 527 19.75 57.46 37.77
CA TYR A 527 18.96 56.26 37.56
C TYR A 527 17.50 56.62 37.25
N THR A 528 17.10 56.34 36.01
CA THR A 528 15.70 56.42 35.59
C THR A 528 15.14 55.01 35.51
N ARG A 529 14.10 54.75 36.31
CA ARG A 529 13.42 53.46 36.36
C ARG A 529 12.93 53.02 34.97
N PRO A 530 13.37 51.86 34.46
CA PRO A 530 12.84 51.31 33.23
C PRO A 530 11.32 51.06 33.30
N ALA A 531 10.58 51.49 32.27
CA ALA A 531 9.13 51.30 32.19
C ALA A 531 8.69 49.82 32.15
N MET A 532 9.62 48.90 31.85
CA MET A 532 9.36 47.46 31.77
C MET A 532 9.40 46.76 33.14
N LEU A 533 9.89 47.40 34.21
CA LEU A 533 9.94 46.79 35.53
C LEU A 533 8.53 46.70 36.13
N ARG A 534 8.06 45.47 36.30
CA ARG A 534 6.85 45.13 37.07
C ARG A 534 7.24 44.80 38.50
N PHE A 535 6.32 45.00 39.44
CA PHE A 535 6.58 44.75 40.86
C PHE A 535 5.65 43.66 41.42
N PRO A 536 6.08 42.94 42.47
CA PRO A 536 5.19 42.07 43.23
C PRO A 536 4.12 42.92 43.93
N GLU A 537 2.84 42.77 43.56
CA GLU A 537 1.74 43.64 44.04
C GLU A 537 1.68 43.72 45.58
N VAL A 538 1.87 42.57 46.26
CA VAL A 538 1.77 42.44 47.73
C VAL A 538 2.89 43.21 48.46
N LEU A 539 4.12 43.14 47.97
CA LEU A 539 5.27 43.80 48.58
C LEU A 539 5.41 45.26 48.13
N ALA A 540 5.01 45.56 46.89
CA ALA A 540 5.03 46.91 46.33
C ALA A 540 4.09 47.84 47.10
N ASP A 541 2.87 47.39 47.42
CA ASP A 541 1.90 48.17 48.20
C ASP A 541 2.42 48.48 49.62
N LEU A 542 3.29 47.65 50.18
CA LEU A 542 3.80 47.87 51.53
C LEU A 542 5.08 48.72 51.55
N LEU A 543 5.97 48.52 50.58
CA LEU A 543 7.31 49.13 50.54
C LEU A 543 7.41 50.39 49.68
N LEU A 544 6.59 50.51 48.63
CA LEU A 544 6.66 51.63 47.67
C LEU A 544 5.61 52.72 47.92
N ASN A 545 4.72 52.53 48.91
CA ASN A 545 3.71 53.52 49.28
C ASN A 545 4.25 54.72 50.08
N GLN A 546 5.51 54.68 50.51
CA GLN A 546 6.17 55.81 51.17
C GLN A 546 6.72 56.81 50.13
N ARG A 547 6.53 58.11 50.34
CA ARG A 547 7.09 59.18 49.48
C ARG A 547 8.21 59.92 50.22
N PRO A 548 9.40 60.13 49.60
CA PRO A 548 9.80 59.67 48.26
C PRO A 548 10.00 58.15 48.18
N VAL A 549 9.67 57.56 47.02
CA VAL A 549 9.82 56.12 46.79
C VAL A 549 11.30 55.76 46.78
N ASN A 550 11.67 54.72 47.53
CA ASN A 550 13.03 54.21 47.50
C ASN A 550 13.26 53.43 46.19
N GLU A 551 13.97 54.05 45.24
CA GLU A 551 14.24 53.46 43.91
C GLU A 551 15.08 52.18 43.96
N LEU A 552 15.93 52.02 44.99
CA LEU A 552 16.66 50.76 45.21
C LEU A 552 15.70 49.64 45.61
N HIS A 553 14.72 49.93 46.49
CA HIS A 553 13.69 48.96 46.86
C HIS A 553 12.82 48.59 45.65
N ALA A 554 12.45 49.57 44.82
CA ALA A 554 11.72 49.32 43.58
C ALA A 554 12.52 48.42 42.63
N LEU A 555 13.82 48.66 42.45
CA LEU A 555 14.69 47.84 41.61
C LEU A 555 14.77 46.39 42.13
N LEU A 556 15.02 46.19 43.42
CA LEU A 556 15.12 44.84 44.01
C LEU A 556 13.80 44.07 43.92
N LEU A 557 12.67 44.74 44.19
CA LEU A 557 11.34 44.15 44.00
C LEU A 557 11.09 43.80 42.53
N GLY A 558 11.49 44.66 41.61
CA GLY A 558 11.35 44.40 40.18
C GLY A 558 12.21 43.22 39.69
N LYS A 559 13.39 43.01 40.28
CA LYS A 559 14.22 41.81 40.02
C LYS A 559 13.57 40.53 40.53
N LEU A 560 12.96 40.56 41.72
CA LEU A 560 12.19 39.42 42.22
C LEU A 560 11.01 39.10 41.31
N GLN A 561 10.26 40.11 40.85
CA GLN A 561 9.17 39.90 39.90
C GLN A 561 9.66 39.38 38.54
N GLN A 562 10.82 39.86 38.05
CA GLN A 562 11.46 39.34 36.84
C GLN A 562 11.81 37.85 36.98
N LEU A 563 12.35 37.41 38.11
CA LEU A 563 12.62 36.00 38.39
C LEU A 563 11.34 35.15 38.43
N THR A 564 10.25 35.68 39.01
CA THR A 564 8.92 35.04 38.98
C THR A 564 8.40 34.87 37.54
N GLU A 565 8.59 35.88 36.68
CA GLU A 565 8.20 35.82 35.26
C GLU A 565 9.11 34.92 34.43
N MET A 566 10.36 34.72 34.84
CA MET A 566 11.29 33.77 34.22
C MET A 566 11.05 32.31 34.66
N GLY A 567 10.37 32.08 35.78
CA GLY A 567 10.10 30.75 36.32
C GLY A 567 11.26 30.12 37.12
N ASP A 568 12.27 30.92 37.50
CA ASP A 568 13.45 30.46 38.26
C ASP A 568 13.23 30.64 39.77
N ILE A 569 12.46 29.73 40.36
CA ILE A 569 12.13 29.74 41.80
C ILE A 569 13.38 29.58 42.67
N GLY A 570 14.36 28.79 42.22
CA GLY A 570 15.57 28.51 42.99
C GLY A 570 16.40 29.77 43.21
N ARG A 571 16.64 30.54 42.13
CA ARG A 571 17.30 31.85 42.26
C ARG A 571 16.42 32.88 42.95
N TRP A 572 15.10 32.81 42.77
CA TRP A 572 14.17 33.70 43.46
C TRP A 572 14.30 33.61 44.98
N GLN A 573 14.32 32.40 45.54
CA GLN A 573 14.47 32.19 47.00
C GLN A 573 15.82 32.70 47.51
N LEU A 574 16.91 32.38 46.79
CA LEU A 574 18.25 32.86 47.13
C LEU A 574 18.34 34.39 47.10
N CYS A 575 17.74 35.04 46.09
CA CYS A 575 17.72 36.50 46.00
C CYS A 575 16.86 37.13 47.09
N LEU A 576 15.72 36.52 47.45
CA LEU A 576 14.87 37.02 48.52
C LEU A 576 15.65 37.06 49.84
N ASP A 577 16.30 35.95 50.23
CA ASP A 577 17.05 35.86 51.49
C ASP A 577 18.14 36.94 51.60
N VAL A 578 18.77 37.30 50.47
CA VAL A 578 19.81 38.34 50.41
C VAL A 578 19.22 39.75 50.31
N PHE A 579 18.05 39.93 49.70
CA PHE A 579 17.37 41.23 49.58
C PHE A 579 16.65 41.62 50.87
N VAL A 580 16.21 40.65 51.68
CA VAL A 580 15.47 40.83 52.93
C VAL A 580 16.13 41.85 53.89
N PRO A 581 17.45 41.76 54.20
CA PRO A 581 18.13 42.75 55.04
C PRO A 581 18.15 44.17 54.45
N VAL A 582 18.17 44.28 53.12
CA VAL A 582 18.27 45.55 52.36
C VAL A 582 16.92 46.26 52.27
N LEU A 583 15.85 45.47 52.16
CA LEU A 583 14.47 45.92 52.14
C LEU A 583 13.95 46.29 53.55
N GLY A 584 14.68 45.94 54.62
CA GLY A 584 14.32 46.27 56.00
C GLY A 584 13.12 45.47 56.54
N LEU A 585 12.96 44.21 56.11
CA LEU A 585 11.80 43.34 56.42
C LEU A 585 11.78 42.79 57.87
N ASN A 586 12.12 43.59 58.88
CA ASN A 586 12.27 43.14 60.28
C ASN A 586 10.99 43.23 61.11
N THR A 587 9.87 43.70 60.56
CA THR A 587 8.57 43.73 61.26
C THR A 587 7.77 42.45 60.99
N GLN A 588 7.04 41.97 62.00
CA GLN A 588 6.27 40.71 61.91
C GLN A 588 5.31 40.68 60.70
N THR A 589 4.68 41.81 60.40
CA THR A 589 3.78 41.98 59.24
C THR A 589 4.51 41.87 57.89
N LEU A 590 5.76 42.37 57.79
CA LEU A 590 6.57 42.27 56.57
C LEU A 590 7.05 40.85 56.30
N VAL A 591 7.39 40.10 57.36
CA VAL A 591 7.77 38.68 57.26
C VAL A 591 6.61 37.85 56.76
N GLU A 592 5.41 38.03 57.30
CA GLU A 592 4.19 37.34 56.84
C GLU A 592 3.90 37.63 55.35
N MET A 593 3.99 38.89 54.92
CA MET A 593 3.78 39.29 53.53
C MET A 593 4.85 38.74 52.57
N SER A 594 6.09 38.56 53.04
CA SER A 594 7.15 37.92 52.26
C SER A 594 6.90 36.41 52.04
N ILE A 595 6.36 35.71 53.04
CA ILE A 595 5.97 34.29 52.94
C ILE A 595 4.80 34.13 51.97
N TYR A 596 3.82 35.03 52.06
CA TYR A 596 2.69 35.07 51.12
C TYR A 596 3.17 35.28 49.68
N GLU A 597 4.08 36.23 49.47
CA GLU A 597 4.63 36.52 48.14
C GLU A 597 5.50 35.38 47.59
N ALA A 598 6.30 34.73 48.45
CA ALA A 598 7.05 33.53 48.09
C ALA A 598 6.14 32.38 47.66
N THR A 599 5.04 32.19 48.40
CA THR A 599 4.06 31.16 48.07
C THR A 599 3.33 31.50 46.77
N ARG A 600 3.00 32.77 46.54
CA ARG A 600 2.42 33.28 45.27
C ARG A 600 3.33 32.99 44.09
N ALA A 601 4.61 33.35 44.19
CA ALA A 601 5.59 33.17 43.12
C ALA A 601 5.79 31.68 42.78
N GLN A 602 5.89 30.82 43.80
CA GLN A 602 5.99 29.37 43.62
C GLN A 602 4.76 28.79 42.91
N MET A 603 3.56 29.13 43.36
CA MET A 603 2.32 28.64 42.75
C MET A 603 2.11 29.15 41.34
N HIS A 604 2.44 30.42 41.07
CA HIS A 604 2.41 30.98 39.72
C HIS A 604 3.34 30.22 38.76
N CYS A 605 4.58 29.95 39.19
CA CYS A 605 5.54 29.18 38.41
C CYS A 605 5.08 27.73 38.17
N LEU A 606 4.54 27.06 39.20
CA LEU A 606 4.00 25.70 39.07
C LEU A 606 2.78 25.65 38.13
N ASN A 607 1.85 26.60 38.24
CA ASN A 607 0.72 26.72 37.32
C ASN A 607 1.16 26.96 35.87
N ARG A 608 2.27 27.68 35.67
CA ARG A 608 2.85 27.87 34.33
C ARG A 608 3.57 26.63 33.81
N GLN A 609 4.21 25.86 34.68
CA GLN A 609 4.80 24.56 34.31
C GLN A 609 3.74 23.54 33.90
N LEU A 610 2.54 23.59 34.50
CA LEU A 610 1.41 22.76 34.04
C LEU A 610 1.02 22.99 32.55
N LEU A 611 1.44 24.11 31.94
CA LEU A 611 1.22 24.39 30.51
C LEU A 611 2.31 23.83 29.58
N THR A 612 3.44 23.34 30.11
CA THR A 612 4.57 22.89 29.30
C THR A 612 4.55 21.37 29.10
N PRO A 613 4.47 20.86 27.85
CA PRO A 613 4.36 19.41 27.57
C PRO A 613 5.59 18.57 27.94
N HIS A 614 6.65 19.19 28.48
CA HIS A 614 7.92 18.56 28.85
C HIS A 614 8.37 18.84 30.29
N SER A 615 7.52 19.44 31.14
CA SER A 615 7.90 19.70 32.53
C SER A 615 7.71 18.46 33.40
N ASP A 616 8.82 17.85 33.82
CA ASP A 616 8.83 16.86 34.90
C ASP A 616 8.63 17.57 36.25
N LEU A 617 7.36 17.85 36.58
CA LEU A 617 7.00 18.34 37.91
C LEU A 617 7.35 17.27 38.94
N LYS A 618 8.36 17.55 39.78
CA LYS A 618 8.72 16.66 40.88
C LYS A 618 7.56 16.59 41.87
N GLN A 619 7.00 15.40 42.05
CA GLN A 619 5.88 15.17 42.95
C GLN A 619 6.18 15.64 44.40
N SER A 620 7.44 15.61 44.82
CA SER A 620 7.91 16.13 46.12
C SER A 620 7.79 17.65 46.27
N GLN A 621 7.95 18.42 45.17
CA GLN A 621 7.76 19.88 45.20
C GLN A 621 6.28 20.23 45.27
N VAL A 622 5.44 19.49 44.54
CA VAL A 622 3.98 19.66 44.56
C VAL A 622 3.42 19.39 45.95
N THR A 623 3.84 18.30 46.61
CA THR A 623 3.36 17.96 47.97
C THR A 623 3.82 18.97 49.03
N LEU A 624 5.04 19.48 48.93
CA LEU A 624 5.54 20.53 49.82
C LEU A 624 4.72 21.81 49.67
N VAL A 625 4.54 22.31 48.45
CA VAL A 625 3.78 23.55 48.20
C VAL A 625 2.31 23.38 48.56
N GLN A 626 1.72 22.21 48.31
CA GLN A 626 0.37 21.86 48.76
C GLN A 626 0.25 21.89 50.29
N SER A 627 1.25 21.42 51.03
CA SER A 627 1.26 21.47 52.50
C SER A 627 1.35 22.91 53.04
N VAL A 628 2.09 23.79 52.35
CA VAL A 628 2.21 25.21 52.69
C VAL A 628 0.91 25.94 52.38
N ALA A 629 0.32 25.69 51.20
CA ALA A 629 -0.96 26.24 50.78
C ALA A 629 -2.07 25.96 51.81
N ARG A 630 -2.09 24.73 52.36
CA ARG A 630 -3.08 24.31 53.36
C ARG A 630 -2.92 24.99 54.72
N LYS A 631 -1.77 25.61 54.99
CA LYS A 631 -1.47 26.32 56.25
C LYS A 631 -1.69 27.84 56.14
N LEU A 632 -1.94 28.37 54.94
CA LEU A 632 -2.23 29.79 54.77
C LEU A 632 -3.62 30.12 55.30
N VAL A 633 -3.70 31.04 56.27
CA VAL A 633 -4.96 31.55 56.84
C VAL A 633 -5.20 32.98 56.31
N LYS A 634 -6.46 33.40 56.18
CA LYS A 634 -6.87 34.78 55.83
C LYS A 634 -6.45 35.29 54.44
N ILE A 635 -6.34 34.41 53.45
CA ILE A 635 -5.97 34.81 52.07
C ILE A 635 -6.93 35.84 51.46
N SER A 636 -8.19 35.91 51.93
CA SER A 636 -9.18 36.91 51.50
C SER A 636 -8.80 38.35 51.85
N GLN A 637 -7.91 38.55 52.82
CA GLN A 637 -7.40 39.86 53.23
C GLN A 637 -6.31 40.40 52.29
N VAL A 638 -5.76 39.54 51.42
CA VAL A 638 -4.72 39.90 50.43
C VAL A 638 -5.16 39.45 49.03
N PRO A 639 -6.00 40.25 48.32
CA PRO A 639 -6.61 39.86 47.05
C PRO A 639 -5.66 39.33 45.96
N PRO A 640 -4.44 39.88 45.75
CA PRO A 640 -3.50 39.38 44.73
C PRO A 640 -3.04 37.92 44.92
N LEU A 641 -3.19 37.37 46.13
CA LEU A 641 -2.81 35.99 46.44
C LEU A 641 -3.90 34.98 46.05
N VAL A 642 -5.16 35.41 46.01
CA VAL A 642 -6.30 34.52 45.81
C VAL A 642 -6.23 33.80 44.46
N PRO A 643 -6.01 34.48 43.30
CA PRO A 643 -5.96 33.80 42.01
C PRO A 643 -4.92 32.68 41.89
N PRO A 644 -3.61 32.87 42.20
CA PRO A 644 -2.62 31.80 42.05
C PRO A 644 -2.81 30.65 43.06
N ILE A 645 -3.23 30.93 44.30
CA ILE A 645 -3.47 29.89 45.32
C ILE A 645 -4.69 29.04 44.95
N VAL A 646 -5.83 29.69 44.67
CA VAL A 646 -7.07 28.99 44.37
C VAL A 646 -6.95 28.19 43.08
N SER A 647 -6.38 28.78 42.01
CA SER A 647 -6.15 28.05 40.76
C SER A 647 -5.22 26.85 40.93
N PHE A 648 -4.14 26.97 41.71
CA PHE A 648 -3.25 25.84 42.00
C PHE A 648 -3.98 24.68 42.68
N LEU A 649 -4.75 24.97 43.74
CA LEU A 649 -5.54 23.95 44.46
C LEU A 649 -6.62 23.31 43.57
N LEU A 650 -7.30 24.11 42.74
CA LEU A 650 -8.28 23.61 41.78
C LEU A 650 -7.63 22.71 40.72
N ASN A 651 -6.44 23.05 40.24
CA ASN A 651 -5.69 22.26 39.26
C ASN A 651 -5.21 20.92 39.82
N LEU A 652 -4.91 20.85 41.12
CA LEU A 652 -4.57 19.61 41.82
C LEU A 652 -5.78 18.73 42.18
N GLY A 653 -7.00 19.24 42.02
CA GLY A 653 -8.23 18.52 42.39
C GLY A 653 -8.55 18.56 43.89
N GLU A 654 -7.98 19.50 44.64
CA GLU A 654 -8.20 19.69 46.09
C GLU A 654 -9.53 20.38 46.40
N PHE A 655 -10.62 19.87 45.81
CA PHE A 655 -11.92 20.52 45.82
C PHE A 655 -12.55 20.62 47.22
N SER A 656 -12.39 19.58 48.05
CA SER A 656 -12.94 19.58 49.42
C SER A 656 -12.31 20.65 50.30
N PHE A 657 -11.00 20.82 50.19
CA PHE A 657 -10.23 21.80 50.97
C PHE A 657 -10.62 23.23 50.59
N VAL A 658 -10.71 23.52 49.28
CA VAL A 658 -11.14 24.85 48.79
C VAL A 658 -12.54 25.21 49.28
N CYS A 659 -13.46 24.24 49.33
CA CYS A 659 -14.83 24.46 49.77
C CYS A 659 -14.99 24.67 51.28
N LYS A 660 -14.28 23.88 52.10
CA LYS A 660 -14.56 23.78 53.55
C LYS A 660 -13.52 24.44 54.45
N ASP A 661 -12.25 24.34 54.06
CA ASP A 661 -11.13 24.61 54.98
C ASP A 661 -10.33 25.87 54.58
N LEU A 662 -10.41 26.28 53.31
CA LEU A 662 -9.72 27.47 52.82
C LEU A 662 -10.45 28.74 53.28
N ASP A 663 -9.84 29.43 54.24
CA ASP A 663 -10.27 30.73 54.79
C ASP A 663 -11.75 30.77 55.20
N PRO A 664 -12.16 29.96 56.20
CA PRO A 664 -13.57 29.73 56.53
C PRO A 664 -14.30 30.99 57.01
N ASP A 665 -13.56 31.96 57.57
CA ASP A 665 -14.09 33.22 58.09
C ASP A 665 -14.31 34.29 56.99
N ALA A 666 -13.87 34.02 55.76
CA ALA A 666 -14.07 34.93 54.64
C ALA A 666 -15.56 35.09 54.32
N GLY A 667 -16.11 36.27 54.64
CA GLY A 667 -17.51 36.60 54.36
C GLY A 667 -17.87 36.54 52.87
N THR A 668 -19.17 36.62 52.57
CA THR A 668 -19.74 36.54 51.20
C THR A 668 -19.26 37.64 50.24
N GLY A 669 -18.51 38.64 50.72
CA GLY A 669 -18.00 39.76 49.93
C GLY A 669 -16.79 39.46 49.03
N ASN A 670 -15.99 38.41 49.29
CA ASN A 670 -14.82 38.11 48.44
C ASN A 670 -15.22 37.26 47.22
N VAL A 671 -15.41 37.93 46.08
CA VAL A 671 -15.88 37.33 44.82
C VAL A 671 -14.92 36.27 44.28
N LEU A 672 -13.61 36.50 44.35
CA LEU A 672 -12.59 35.60 43.79
C LEU A 672 -12.58 34.26 44.54
N LEU A 673 -12.61 34.32 45.87
CA LEU A 673 -12.65 33.13 46.71
C LEU A 673 -13.99 32.37 46.55
N ASN A 674 -15.10 33.09 46.47
CA ASN A 674 -16.42 32.48 46.23
C ASN A 674 -16.52 31.85 44.84
N ALA A 675 -15.95 32.47 43.80
CA ALA A 675 -15.82 31.88 42.48
C ALA A 675 -14.99 30.57 42.55
N GLY A 676 -13.87 30.58 43.27
CA GLY A 676 -13.06 29.40 43.55
C GLY A 676 -13.83 28.27 44.23
N ARG A 677 -14.58 28.58 45.29
CA ARG A 677 -15.42 27.61 46.04
C ARG A 677 -16.51 27.00 45.17
N ILE A 678 -17.18 27.78 44.33
CA ILE A 678 -18.23 27.28 43.44
C ILE A 678 -17.63 26.39 42.35
N LEU A 679 -16.47 26.75 41.80
CA LEU A 679 -15.74 25.91 40.85
C LEU A 679 -15.26 24.62 41.50
N ALA A 680 -14.78 24.65 42.74
CA ALA A 680 -14.43 23.46 43.50
C ALA A 680 -15.66 22.56 43.75
N ALA A 681 -16.79 23.14 44.13
CA ALA A 681 -18.06 22.42 44.29
C ALA A 681 -18.47 21.72 42.98
N PHE A 682 -18.36 22.40 41.84
CA PHE A 682 -18.60 21.78 40.53
C PHE A 682 -17.57 20.68 40.21
N GLY A 683 -16.29 20.92 40.51
CA GLY A 683 -15.19 19.97 40.29
C GLY A 683 -15.43 18.63 40.99
N GLY A 684 -15.98 18.66 42.21
CA GLY A 684 -16.30 17.47 43.02
C GLY A 684 -17.55 16.69 42.61
N LEU A 685 -18.43 17.24 41.75
CA LEU A 685 -19.69 16.59 41.34
C LEU A 685 -19.52 15.74 40.09
N ASP A 686 -20.10 14.55 40.02
CA ASP A 686 -20.07 13.72 38.81
C ASP A 686 -21.38 13.86 38.01
N ILE A 687 -21.38 14.63 36.93
CA ILE A 687 -22.58 14.97 36.14
C ILE A 687 -23.24 13.72 35.50
N SER A 688 -22.50 12.60 35.39
CA SER A 688 -23.05 11.33 34.93
C SER A 688 -24.03 10.70 35.94
N LYS A 689 -23.98 11.13 37.22
CA LYS A 689 -24.86 10.64 38.27
C LYS A 689 -26.08 11.55 38.45
N PRO A 690 -27.30 11.01 38.51
CA PRO A 690 -28.52 11.82 38.58
C PRO A 690 -28.66 12.63 39.88
N ALA A 691 -28.12 12.16 41.01
CA ALA A 691 -28.10 12.90 42.27
C ALA A 691 -27.23 14.17 42.18
N ASP A 692 -26.06 14.05 41.53
CA ASP A 692 -25.11 15.14 41.35
C ASP A 692 -25.56 16.12 40.24
N ALA A 693 -26.40 15.67 39.30
CA ALA A 693 -26.98 16.51 38.26
C ALA A 693 -27.88 17.62 38.83
N ALA A 694 -28.67 17.33 39.87
CA ALA A 694 -29.46 18.36 40.57
C ALA A 694 -28.55 19.37 41.30
N GLY A 695 -27.49 18.88 41.96
CA GLY A 695 -26.46 19.72 42.59
C GLY A 695 -25.77 20.63 41.57
N SER A 696 -25.47 20.14 40.37
CA SER A 696 -24.80 20.92 39.32
C SER A 696 -25.63 22.13 38.84
N LYS A 697 -26.98 22.00 38.80
CA LYS A 697 -27.89 23.11 38.47
C LYS A 697 -27.88 24.19 39.55
N GLN A 698 -27.91 23.80 40.82
CA GLN A 698 -27.82 24.72 41.97
C GLN A 698 -26.48 25.46 42.01
N VAL A 699 -25.38 24.76 41.74
CA VAL A 699 -24.04 25.35 41.61
C VAL A 699 -24.02 26.37 40.45
N ALA A 700 -24.60 26.03 39.30
CA ALA A 700 -24.70 26.92 38.15
C ALA A 700 -25.59 28.16 38.39
N GLU A 701 -26.65 28.05 39.20
CA GLU A 701 -27.48 29.19 39.62
C GLU A 701 -26.71 30.12 40.57
N THR A 702 -26.04 29.53 41.56
CA THR A 702 -25.21 30.26 42.52
C THR A 702 -24.07 30.99 41.80
N TRP A 703 -23.42 30.33 40.84
CA TRP A 703 -22.41 30.92 39.96
C TRP A 703 -22.95 32.14 39.22
N HIS A 704 -24.09 31.99 38.53
CA HIS A 704 -24.67 33.08 37.75
C HIS A 704 -24.99 34.29 38.63
N ARG A 705 -25.58 34.08 39.82
CA ARG A 705 -25.92 35.15 40.77
C ARG A 705 -24.69 35.96 41.24
N ILE A 706 -23.55 35.31 41.44
CA ILE A 706 -22.33 35.97 41.91
C ILE A 706 -21.56 36.64 40.77
N ILE A 707 -21.54 36.02 39.59
CA ILE A 707 -20.70 36.48 38.47
C ILE A 707 -21.43 37.49 37.57
N SER A 708 -22.74 37.36 37.36
CA SER A 708 -23.49 38.23 36.44
C SER A 708 -23.34 39.74 36.69
N PRO A 709 -23.28 40.26 37.93
CA PRO A 709 -23.20 41.71 38.16
C PRO A 709 -21.91 42.36 37.62
N TYR A 710 -20.84 41.58 37.47
CA TYR A 710 -19.54 42.07 36.97
C TYR A 710 -19.45 42.15 35.45
N PHE A 711 -20.42 41.54 34.76
CA PHE A 711 -20.53 41.51 33.30
C PHE A 711 -21.80 42.22 32.77
N GLU A 712 -22.61 42.78 33.66
CA GLU A 712 -23.77 43.60 33.33
C GLU A 712 -23.36 45.06 33.11
N ALA A 713 -23.88 45.68 32.04
CA ALA A 713 -23.66 47.07 31.70
C ALA A 713 -24.69 47.95 32.41
N VAL A 714 -24.22 49.03 33.03
CA VAL A 714 -25.08 49.94 33.80
C VAL A 714 -25.93 50.77 32.83
N ALA A 715 -27.26 50.62 32.88
CA ALA A 715 -28.18 51.53 32.21
C ALA A 715 -28.06 52.92 32.85
N SER A 716 -27.45 53.88 32.15
CA SER A 716 -27.36 55.26 32.63
C SER A 716 -28.73 55.93 32.64
N LYS A 717 -29.45 55.78 33.76
CA LYS A 717 -30.56 56.64 34.17
C LYS A 717 -30.39 57.02 35.65
N ARG A 718 -29.38 57.85 35.96
CA ARG A 718 -29.39 58.91 37.00
C ARG A 718 -27.99 59.52 37.18
N ARG A 719 -27.94 60.85 37.17
CA ARG A 719 -26.74 61.68 37.37
C ARG A 719 -26.25 61.55 38.82
N HIS A 720 -25.22 60.74 39.08
CA HIS A 720 -24.37 60.82 40.28
C HIS A 720 -22.93 60.48 39.87
N VAL A 721 -22.21 61.48 39.36
CA VAL A 721 -20.96 61.37 38.59
C VAL A 721 -19.77 60.84 39.42
N GLY A 722 -19.81 60.94 40.76
CA GLY A 722 -18.75 60.43 41.64
C GLY A 722 -18.91 58.96 42.08
N PHE A 723 -20.12 58.56 42.49
CA PHE A 723 -20.37 57.21 43.03
C PHE A 723 -20.44 56.13 41.93
N THR A 724 -21.01 56.47 40.77
CA THR A 724 -21.06 55.55 39.63
C THR A 724 -19.68 55.29 39.02
N THR A 725 -18.79 56.29 38.99
CA THR A 725 -17.42 56.12 38.46
C THR A 725 -16.53 55.27 39.38
N MET A 726 -16.69 55.38 40.71
CA MET A 726 -16.01 54.49 41.65
C MET A 726 -16.49 53.04 41.54
N HIS A 727 -17.81 52.80 41.52
CA HIS A 727 -18.36 51.45 41.36
C HIS A 727 -18.01 50.81 40.01
N LEU A 728 -17.92 51.62 38.94
CA LEU A 728 -17.42 51.16 37.64
C LEU A 728 -15.94 50.78 37.69
N ARG A 729 -15.09 51.55 38.37
CA ARG A 729 -13.67 51.23 38.56
C ARG A 729 -13.46 49.96 39.38
N GLU A 730 -14.27 49.77 40.42
CA GLU A 730 -14.21 48.59 41.29
C GLU A 730 -14.67 47.32 40.57
N THR A 731 -15.78 47.38 39.83
CA THR A 731 -16.24 46.24 39.01
C THR A 731 -15.26 45.89 37.89
N SER A 732 -14.62 46.89 37.25
CA SER A 732 -13.55 46.66 36.28
C SER A 732 -12.32 45.99 36.91
N ARG A 733 -11.92 46.39 38.13
CA ARG A 733 -10.79 45.76 38.84
C ARG A 733 -11.07 44.30 39.17
N VAL A 734 -12.23 44.01 39.75
CA VAL A 734 -12.64 42.63 40.09
C VAL A 734 -12.71 41.76 38.83
N ARG A 735 -13.13 42.31 37.68
CA ARG A 735 -13.14 41.60 36.40
C ARG A 735 -11.73 41.19 35.96
N VAL A 736 -10.75 42.08 36.07
CA VAL A 736 -9.34 41.78 35.76
C VAL A 736 -8.83 40.66 36.68
N ASP A 737 -9.15 40.70 37.96
CA ASP A 737 -8.72 39.67 38.91
C ASP A 737 -9.43 38.31 38.66
N LEU A 738 -10.69 38.33 38.24
CA LEU A 738 -11.40 37.14 37.77
C LEU A 738 -10.77 36.55 36.51
N MET A 739 -10.35 37.40 35.57
CA MET A 739 -9.62 36.97 34.38
C MET A 739 -8.29 36.31 34.73
N LYS A 740 -7.51 36.89 35.65
CA LYS A 740 -6.26 36.28 36.17
C LYS A 740 -6.53 34.89 36.78
N LEU A 741 -7.62 34.75 37.54
CA LEU A 741 -8.03 33.46 38.12
C LEU A 741 -8.40 32.45 37.03
N PHE A 742 -9.25 32.84 36.07
CA PHE A 742 -9.71 31.98 34.98
C PHE A 742 -8.59 31.53 34.06
N GLU A 743 -7.65 32.42 33.73
CA GLU A 743 -6.46 32.09 32.95
C GLU A 743 -5.58 31.06 33.66
N SER A 744 -5.50 31.13 34.99
CA SER A 744 -4.67 30.24 35.79
C SER A 744 -5.28 28.85 36.01
N ILE A 745 -6.58 28.67 35.75
CA ILE A 745 -7.25 27.37 35.85
C ILE A 745 -6.94 26.53 34.60
N LYS A 746 -6.40 25.33 34.84
CA LYS A 746 -5.96 24.35 33.85
C LYS A 746 -6.70 23.01 33.94
N ALA A 747 -7.51 22.80 34.97
CA ALA A 747 -8.39 21.64 35.07
C ALA A 747 -9.46 21.67 33.95
N ILE A 748 -9.41 20.69 33.04
CA ILE A 748 -10.24 20.62 31.81
C ILE A 748 -11.73 20.76 32.13
N LYS A 749 -12.22 20.03 33.15
CA LYS A 749 -13.63 20.05 33.57
C LYS A 749 -14.10 21.45 34.01
N LEU A 750 -13.25 22.20 34.70
CA LEU A 750 -13.56 23.56 35.14
C LEU A 750 -13.51 24.55 33.96
N GLN A 751 -12.58 24.34 33.01
CA GLN A 751 -12.55 25.10 31.77
C GLN A 751 -13.82 24.87 30.92
N SER A 752 -14.29 23.62 30.79
CA SER A 752 -15.57 23.32 30.12
C SER A 752 -16.75 24.06 30.75
N PHE A 753 -16.82 24.13 32.08
CA PHE A 753 -17.85 24.91 32.79
C PHE A 753 -17.77 26.41 32.51
N LEU A 754 -16.58 26.99 32.62
CA LEU A 754 -16.35 28.42 32.38
C LEU A 754 -16.65 28.80 30.93
N ILE A 755 -16.12 28.03 29.97
CA ILE A 755 -16.37 28.24 28.54
C ILE A 755 -17.87 28.11 28.24
N SER A 756 -18.54 27.10 28.78
CA SER A 756 -19.99 26.91 28.57
C SER A 756 -20.81 28.08 29.11
N TYR A 757 -20.46 28.62 30.28
CA TYR A 757 -21.13 29.78 30.87
C TYR A 757 -20.98 31.02 29.98
N PHE A 758 -19.74 31.39 29.62
CA PHE A 758 -19.48 32.60 28.85
C PHE A 758 -19.95 32.48 27.38
N ALA A 759 -19.87 31.30 26.77
CA ALA A 759 -20.44 31.04 25.44
C ALA A 759 -21.97 31.20 25.42
N ASN A 760 -22.65 30.70 26.46
CA ASN A 760 -24.11 30.87 26.60
C ASN A 760 -24.49 32.33 26.87
N LEU A 761 -23.75 33.04 27.75
CA LEU A 761 -23.96 34.48 27.97
C LEU A 761 -23.80 35.29 26.69
N TYR A 762 -22.75 35.01 25.91
CA TYR A 762 -22.51 35.70 24.64
C TYR A 762 -23.63 35.39 23.62
N THR A 763 -24.05 34.13 23.51
CA THR A 763 -25.17 33.72 22.65
C THR A 763 -26.46 34.46 23.01
N GLN A 764 -26.77 34.59 24.29
CA GLN A 764 -27.95 35.31 24.75
C GLN A 764 -27.83 36.83 24.55
N ALA A 765 -26.65 37.40 24.74
CA ALA A 765 -26.39 38.81 24.43
C ALA A 765 -26.60 39.11 22.93
N LEU A 766 -26.25 38.19 22.04
CA LEU A 766 -26.51 38.30 20.61
C LEU A 766 -28.00 38.17 20.28
N ALA A 767 -28.72 37.26 20.95
CA ALA A 767 -30.15 37.14 20.82
C ALA A 767 -30.88 38.44 21.22
N ALA A 768 -30.45 39.08 22.31
CA ALA A 768 -30.97 40.38 22.74
C ALA A 768 -30.70 41.51 21.73
N ARG A 769 -29.67 41.37 20.89
CA ARG A 769 -29.34 42.29 19.77
C ARG A 769 -30.03 41.93 18.45
N GLY A 770 -31.02 41.04 18.45
CA GLY A 770 -31.74 40.60 17.25
C GLY A 770 -31.00 39.59 16.38
N LYS A 771 -29.87 39.03 16.86
CA LYS A 771 -29.06 38.02 16.14
C LYS A 771 -29.26 36.61 16.70
N ALA A 772 -30.49 36.22 17.01
CA ALA A 772 -30.82 34.94 17.67
C ALA A 772 -30.47 33.67 16.85
N HIS A 773 -30.19 33.82 15.55
CA HIS A 773 -29.74 32.75 14.66
C HIS A 773 -28.24 32.43 14.81
N LEU A 774 -27.46 33.31 15.44
CA LEU A 774 -26.05 33.12 15.73
C LEU A 774 -25.91 32.51 17.13
N ARG A 775 -25.55 31.23 17.19
CA ARG A 775 -25.39 30.48 18.44
C ARG A 775 -24.03 29.83 18.50
N ILE A 776 -23.47 29.80 19.70
CA ILE A 776 -22.20 29.14 19.99
C ILE A 776 -22.48 27.82 20.70
N TYR A 777 -21.89 26.74 20.21
CA TYR A 777 -21.91 25.45 20.90
C TYR A 777 -21.27 25.54 22.29
N ALA A 778 -21.94 24.98 23.30
CA ALA A 778 -21.44 24.88 24.66
C ALA A 778 -21.78 23.49 25.22
N GLU A 779 -20.76 22.78 25.73
CA GLU A 779 -20.87 21.41 26.24
C GLU A 779 -21.92 21.28 27.37
N HIS A 780 -21.98 22.27 28.26
CA HIS A 780 -22.93 22.30 29.37
C HIS A 780 -24.00 23.39 29.20
N ALA A 781 -24.49 23.61 27.97
CA ALA A 781 -25.49 24.64 27.67
C ALA A 781 -26.76 24.52 28.55
N GLU A 782 -27.20 23.30 28.84
CA GLU A 782 -28.42 23.02 29.64
C GLU A 782 -28.34 23.58 31.06
N LEU A 783 -27.15 23.64 31.68
CA LEU A 783 -26.96 24.19 33.03
C LEU A 783 -27.26 25.69 33.11
N PHE A 784 -27.20 26.38 31.98
CA PHE A 784 -27.31 27.84 31.90
C PHE A 784 -28.46 28.31 30.99
N ALA A 785 -29.31 27.39 30.54
CA ALA A 785 -30.49 27.72 29.74
C ALA A 785 -31.36 28.76 30.46
N GLY A 786 -31.74 29.83 29.74
CA GLY A 786 -32.59 30.91 30.27
C GLY A 786 -31.89 31.95 31.16
N LYS A 787 -30.61 31.76 31.52
CA LYS A 787 -29.84 32.71 32.34
C LYS A 787 -29.22 33.82 31.49
N SER A 788 -29.87 34.98 31.42
CA SER A 788 -29.46 36.14 30.61
C SER A 788 -29.04 37.34 31.44
N LEU A 789 -28.27 38.24 30.83
CA LEU A 789 -28.00 39.58 31.37
C LEU A 789 -29.01 40.56 30.74
N GLN A 790 -29.52 41.52 31.51
CA GLN A 790 -30.46 42.52 30.97
C GLN A 790 -29.76 43.46 29.98
N LEU A 791 -28.52 43.85 30.29
CA LEU A 791 -27.62 44.59 29.40
C LEU A 791 -26.22 43.97 29.49
N ALA A 792 -25.82 43.14 28.54
CA ALA A 792 -24.49 42.50 28.60
C ALA A 792 -23.37 43.47 28.18
N HIS A 793 -22.26 43.49 28.92
CA HIS A 793 -21.00 44.11 28.50
C HIS A 793 -20.26 43.17 27.52
N THR A 794 -20.72 43.13 26.26
CA THR A 794 -20.29 42.12 25.28
C THR A 794 -18.80 42.02 25.07
N ASP A 795 -18.08 43.14 25.10
CA ASP A 795 -16.66 43.17 24.76
C ASP A 795 -15.82 42.46 25.83
N SER A 796 -16.28 42.50 27.08
CA SER A 796 -15.62 41.80 28.19
C SER A 796 -15.99 40.31 28.24
N VAL A 797 -17.22 39.96 27.84
CA VAL A 797 -17.60 38.54 27.68
C VAL A 797 -16.79 37.92 26.54
N GLU A 798 -16.60 38.66 25.45
CA GLU A 798 -15.77 38.26 24.30
C GLU A 798 -14.31 38.06 24.69
N GLU A 799 -13.73 39.00 25.44
CA GLU A 799 -12.35 38.94 25.93
C GLU A 799 -12.11 37.72 26.82
N VAL A 800 -13.01 37.47 27.79
CA VAL A 800 -12.93 36.31 28.68
C VAL A 800 -13.07 34.99 27.91
N LEU A 801 -14.02 34.92 26.97
CA LEU A 801 -14.22 33.71 26.17
C LEU A 801 -13.01 33.43 25.27
N SER A 802 -12.42 34.46 24.66
CA SER A 802 -11.20 34.35 23.85
C SER A 802 -10.00 33.87 24.68
N LEU A 803 -9.84 34.40 25.90
CA LEU A 803 -8.79 34.00 26.84
C LEU A 803 -8.94 32.54 27.26
N LEU A 804 -10.15 32.13 27.64
CA LEU A 804 -10.45 30.77 28.07
C LEU A 804 -10.23 29.75 26.95
N LEU A 805 -10.71 30.02 25.73
CA LEU A 805 -10.52 29.13 24.58
C LEU A 805 -9.04 29.00 24.20
N SER A 806 -8.28 30.09 24.26
CA SER A 806 -6.84 30.07 23.98
C SER A 806 -6.08 29.26 25.03
N SER A 807 -6.40 29.45 26.32
CA SER A 807 -5.82 28.69 27.44
C SER A 807 -6.17 27.19 27.36
N ALA A 808 -7.41 26.86 27.01
CA ALA A 808 -7.88 25.48 26.94
C ALA A 808 -7.29 24.70 25.76
N LEU A 809 -7.22 25.32 24.58
CA LEU A 809 -6.63 24.68 23.39
C LEU A 809 -5.10 24.61 23.44
N ALA A 810 -4.44 25.47 24.21
CA ALA A 810 -3.01 25.33 24.50
C ALA A 810 -2.71 24.07 25.33
N LEU A 811 -3.64 23.66 26.20
CA LEU A 811 -3.53 22.43 27.01
C LEU A 811 -3.96 21.18 26.23
N VAL A 812 -5.13 21.25 25.59
CA VAL A 812 -5.76 20.12 24.90
C VAL A 812 -6.12 20.54 23.47
N PRO A 813 -5.15 20.56 22.54
CA PRO A 813 -5.36 21.02 21.17
C PRO A 813 -6.33 20.14 20.37
N HIS A 814 -6.54 18.89 20.81
CA HIS A 814 -7.40 17.91 20.13
C HIS A 814 -8.80 17.82 20.74
N SER A 815 -9.19 18.73 21.64
CA SER A 815 -10.53 18.71 22.23
C SER A 815 -11.58 19.13 21.21
N ALA A 816 -12.42 18.18 20.77
CA ALA A 816 -13.47 18.44 19.79
C ALA A 816 -14.50 19.48 20.29
N THR A 817 -14.88 19.45 21.57
CA THR A 817 -15.84 20.40 22.14
C THR A 817 -15.29 21.83 22.13
N PHE A 818 -14.03 22.02 22.53
CA PHE A 818 -13.38 23.34 22.54
C PHE A 818 -13.12 23.89 21.14
N LEU A 819 -12.68 23.03 20.21
CA LEU A 819 -12.54 23.41 18.80
C LEU A 819 -13.87 23.83 18.20
N ARG A 820 -14.95 23.09 18.51
CA ARG A 820 -16.30 23.45 18.04
C ARG A 820 -16.76 24.80 18.59
N THR A 821 -16.62 25.03 19.90
CA THR A 821 -16.95 26.33 20.52
C THR A 821 -16.12 27.47 19.94
N LYS A 822 -14.80 27.28 19.72
CA LYS A 822 -13.93 28.28 19.10
C LYS A 822 -14.34 28.59 17.66
N ALA A 823 -14.66 27.57 16.87
CA ALA A 823 -15.07 27.76 15.48
C ALA A 823 -16.40 28.53 15.39
N ASP A 824 -17.39 28.18 16.21
CA ASP A 824 -18.65 28.93 16.29
C ASP A 824 -18.43 30.37 16.77
N PHE A 825 -17.57 30.57 17.77
CA PHE A 825 -17.23 31.90 18.26
C PHE A 825 -16.59 32.78 17.16
N ALA A 826 -15.61 32.25 16.43
CA ALA A 826 -15.00 32.93 15.29
C ALA A 826 -16.03 33.20 14.16
N TYR A 827 -16.92 32.24 13.88
CA TYR A 827 -17.97 32.39 12.88
C TYR A 827 -18.93 33.54 13.24
N VAL A 828 -19.37 33.60 14.49
CA VAL A 828 -20.27 34.63 15.01
C VAL A 828 -19.63 36.02 15.02
N ARG A 829 -18.31 36.10 15.23
CA ARG A 829 -17.50 37.32 15.09
C ARG A 829 -17.25 37.72 13.64
N ASN A 830 -17.79 36.99 12.67
CA ASN A 830 -17.57 37.17 11.23
C ASN A 830 -16.10 36.99 10.82
N GLN A 831 -15.31 36.25 11.59
CA GLN A 831 -13.94 35.82 11.27
C GLN A 831 -13.98 34.50 10.50
N LEU A 832 -14.59 34.52 9.31
CA LEU A 832 -14.97 33.30 8.58
C LEU A 832 -13.77 32.47 8.08
N SER A 833 -12.64 33.11 7.80
CA SER A 833 -11.42 32.42 7.38
C SER A 833 -10.85 31.59 8.54
N GLU A 834 -10.78 32.19 9.74
CA GLU A 834 -10.37 31.48 10.97
C GLU A 834 -11.37 30.38 11.33
N ALA A 835 -12.68 30.69 11.29
CA ALA A 835 -13.71 29.70 11.56
C ALA A 835 -13.61 28.48 10.64
N GLY A 836 -13.35 28.68 9.34
CA GLY A 836 -13.13 27.59 8.38
C GLY A 836 -11.95 26.69 8.76
N VAL A 837 -10.83 27.28 9.18
CA VAL A 837 -9.65 26.53 9.65
C VAL A 837 -10.00 25.70 10.89
N VAL A 838 -10.60 26.32 11.91
CA VAL A 838 -10.92 25.64 13.17
C VAL A 838 -12.00 24.57 12.98
N TYR A 839 -12.95 24.75 12.05
CA TYR A 839 -13.86 23.66 11.68
C TYR A 839 -13.12 22.49 11.02
N CYS A 840 -12.14 22.73 10.16
CA CYS A 840 -11.31 21.65 9.62
C CYS A 840 -10.47 20.97 10.72
N GLU A 841 -9.95 21.72 11.70
CA GLU A 841 -9.25 21.15 12.87
C GLU A 841 -10.18 20.25 13.68
N LEU A 842 -11.43 20.67 13.89
CA LEU A 842 -12.47 19.88 14.53
C LEU A 842 -12.70 18.55 13.81
N LEU A 843 -12.80 18.55 12.48
CA LEU A 843 -13.02 17.33 11.70
C LEU A 843 -11.88 16.31 11.88
N VAL A 844 -10.65 16.79 11.96
CA VAL A 844 -9.45 15.95 12.19
C VAL A 844 -9.37 15.50 13.66
N ALA A 845 -9.70 16.37 14.61
CA ALA A 845 -9.68 16.06 16.03
C ALA A 845 -10.70 14.98 16.41
N VAL A 846 -11.88 15.00 15.80
CA VAL A 846 -12.92 13.98 15.98
C VAL A 846 -12.50 12.64 15.38
N LYS A 847 -11.68 12.64 14.33
CA LYS A 847 -11.34 11.43 13.59
C LYS A 847 -9.93 11.44 13.01
N SER A 848 -9.11 10.49 13.47
CA SER A 848 -7.74 10.27 13.00
C SER A 848 -7.62 9.89 11.52
N SER A 849 -8.70 9.36 10.90
CA SER A 849 -8.73 9.03 9.48
C SER A 849 -10.02 9.52 8.81
N LEU A 850 -9.86 10.48 7.90
CA LEU A 850 -10.94 11.01 7.05
C LEU A 850 -11.44 10.00 5.99
N ALA A 851 -10.94 8.75 6.01
CA ALA A 851 -11.27 7.72 5.03
C ALA A 851 -12.65 7.09 5.21
N MET A 852 -13.25 7.23 6.40
CA MET A 852 -14.56 6.65 6.71
C MET A 852 -15.57 7.77 6.97
N PRO A 853 -16.86 7.58 6.65
CA PRO A 853 -17.90 8.58 6.89
C PRO A 853 -18.03 8.90 8.39
N PHE A 854 -18.44 10.12 8.73
CA PHE A 854 -18.75 10.48 10.11
C PHE A 854 -20.04 9.76 10.55
N PRO A 855 -20.11 9.24 11.79
CA PRO A 855 -21.32 8.61 12.29
C PRO A 855 -22.49 9.62 12.29
N PRO A 856 -23.72 9.17 12.00
CA PRO A 856 -24.86 10.06 11.82
C PRO A 856 -25.26 10.80 13.10
N LYS A 857 -24.96 10.23 14.28
CA LYS A 857 -25.06 10.89 15.58
C LYS A 857 -23.66 11.13 16.13
N ASN A 858 -23.18 12.35 15.99
CA ASN A 858 -22.04 12.86 16.73
C ASN A 858 -22.51 14.15 17.41
N ASP A 859 -22.50 14.19 18.74
CA ASP A 859 -23.02 15.33 19.51
C ASP A 859 -22.25 16.63 19.24
N VAL A 860 -21.06 16.54 18.64
CA VAL A 860 -20.20 17.69 18.31
C VAL A 860 -20.29 18.10 16.83
N ILE A 861 -20.62 17.17 15.92
CA ILE A 861 -20.75 17.45 14.48
C ILE A 861 -22.20 17.24 14.02
N ASP A 862 -22.96 18.32 13.96
CA ASP A 862 -24.33 18.39 13.45
C ASP A 862 -24.41 19.09 12.08
N GLU A 863 -25.64 19.26 11.55
CA GLU A 863 -25.87 19.98 10.28
C GLU A 863 -25.46 21.46 10.35
N SER A 864 -25.42 22.06 11.54
CA SER A 864 -24.99 23.45 11.70
C SER A 864 -23.51 23.63 11.36
N VAL A 865 -22.67 22.63 11.66
CA VAL A 865 -21.23 22.62 11.28
C VAL A 865 -21.08 22.66 9.78
N TRP A 866 -21.78 21.79 9.05
CA TRP A 866 -21.71 21.75 7.59
C TRP A 866 -22.23 23.04 6.97
N ASN A 867 -23.28 23.64 7.55
CA ASN A 867 -23.78 24.93 7.10
C ASN A 867 -22.81 26.08 7.35
N HIS A 868 -22.20 26.16 8.53
CA HIS A 868 -21.21 27.19 8.84
C HIS A 868 -19.96 27.03 7.96
N LEU A 869 -19.46 25.80 7.78
CA LEU A 869 -18.33 25.51 6.90
C LEU A 869 -18.63 25.92 5.45
N ARG A 870 -19.81 25.57 4.92
CA ARG A 870 -20.28 26.01 3.59
C ARG A 870 -20.29 27.53 3.46
N ILE A 871 -20.76 28.25 4.49
CA ILE A 871 -20.79 29.72 4.49
C ILE A 871 -19.37 30.30 4.52
N CYS A 872 -18.47 29.72 5.29
CA CYS A 872 -17.05 30.13 5.34
C CYS A 872 -16.41 30.00 3.94
N MET A 873 -16.60 28.86 3.27
CA MET A 873 -16.09 28.63 1.91
C MET A 873 -16.67 29.63 0.90
N ARG A 874 -17.99 29.82 0.91
CA ARG A 874 -18.68 30.76 0.02
C ARG A 874 -18.17 32.20 0.17
N LYS A 875 -17.87 32.62 1.40
CA LYS A 875 -17.40 33.98 1.71
C LYS A 875 -15.93 34.20 1.34
N ASN A 876 -15.14 33.13 1.31
CA ASN A 876 -13.78 33.10 0.76
C ASN A 876 -13.76 32.88 -0.78
N ASN A 877 -14.90 32.98 -1.46
CA ASN A 877 -15.07 32.75 -2.90
C ASN A 877 -14.77 31.32 -3.40
N HIS A 878 -14.81 30.32 -2.51
CA HIS A 878 -14.70 28.90 -2.86
C HIS A 878 -16.09 28.28 -3.09
N GLN A 879 -16.80 28.67 -4.15
CA GLN A 879 -18.19 28.25 -4.37
C GLN A 879 -18.32 26.78 -4.76
N THR A 880 -17.35 26.21 -5.48
CA THR A 880 -17.38 24.80 -5.90
C THR A 880 -17.17 23.88 -4.70
N LEU A 881 -16.20 24.20 -3.84
CA LEU A 881 -15.99 23.51 -2.57
C LEU A 881 -17.19 23.69 -1.63
N ALA A 882 -17.79 24.88 -1.56
CA ALA A 882 -19.02 25.10 -0.80
C ALA A 882 -20.16 24.19 -1.31
N ALA A 883 -20.29 24.05 -2.64
CA ALA A 883 -21.25 23.14 -3.26
C ALA A 883 -20.94 21.67 -2.93
N SER A 884 -19.67 21.27 -2.95
CA SER A 884 -19.25 19.92 -2.56
C SER A 884 -19.54 19.61 -1.09
N VAL A 885 -19.40 20.58 -0.18
CA VAL A 885 -19.75 20.45 1.26
C VAL A 885 -21.25 20.21 1.44
N CYS A 886 -22.12 20.72 0.57
CA CYS A 886 -23.57 20.44 0.63
C CYS A 886 -23.89 18.93 0.56
N GLN A 887 -23.00 18.12 -0.02
CA GLN A 887 -23.20 16.67 -0.12
C GLN A 887 -23.06 15.95 1.23
N LEU A 888 -22.47 16.63 2.24
CA LEU A 888 -22.25 16.12 3.60
C LEU A 888 -23.47 16.30 4.52
N PHE A 889 -24.48 17.07 4.11
CA PHE A 889 -25.73 17.20 4.85
C PHE A 889 -26.48 15.88 4.86
N GLN A 890 -27.15 15.55 5.98
CA GLN A 890 -27.95 14.34 6.08
C GLN A 890 -29.36 14.57 5.52
N THR A 891 -29.95 15.73 5.80
CA THR A 891 -31.30 16.09 5.36
C THR A 891 -31.32 17.34 4.47
N GLY A 892 -32.38 17.53 3.69
CA GLY A 892 -32.60 18.78 2.93
C GLY A 892 -31.63 19.09 1.77
N ARG A 893 -30.76 18.13 1.38
CA ARG A 893 -29.69 18.29 0.38
C ARG A 893 -30.12 18.98 -0.93
N ALA A 894 -31.26 18.58 -1.50
CA ALA A 894 -31.76 19.12 -2.78
C ALA A 894 -32.02 20.65 -2.76
N LYS A 895 -32.41 21.21 -1.61
CA LYS A 895 -32.59 22.67 -1.46
C LYS A 895 -31.24 23.38 -1.41
N GLU A 896 -30.27 22.79 -0.72
CA GLU A 896 -28.93 23.36 -0.59
C GLU A 896 -28.11 23.25 -1.88
N PHE A 897 -28.32 22.20 -2.69
CA PHE A 897 -27.71 22.08 -4.02
C PHE A 897 -28.17 23.20 -4.97
N ARG A 898 -29.47 23.53 -4.99
CA ARG A 898 -29.98 24.66 -5.78
C ARG A 898 -29.36 25.99 -5.36
N LYS A 899 -29.30 26.27 -4.06
CA LYS A 899 -28.65 27.48 -3.54
C LYS A 899 -27.16 27.54 -3.87
N ALA A 900 -26.48 26.40 -3.87
CA ALA A 900 -25.06 26.33 -4.23
C ALA A 900 -24.87 26.61 -5.73
N ALA A 901 -25.72 26.05 -6.60
CA ALA A 901 -25.71 26.34 -8.03
C ALA A 901 -26.00 27.81 -8.34
N GLU A 902 -26.99 28.42 -7.67
CA GLU A 902 -27.24 29.87 -7.74
C GLU A 902 -26.00 30.68 -7.33
N ALA A 903 -25.31 30.29 -6.26
CA ALA A 903 -24.09 30.98 -5.81
C ALA A 903 -22.93 30.88 -6.80
N VAL A 904 -22.79 29.75 -7.50
CA VAL A 904 -21.83 29.55 -8.60
C VAL A 904 -22.22 30.37 -9.84
N GLN A 905 -23.53 30.55 -10.08
CA GLN A 905 -24.03 31.41 -11.16
C GLN A 905 -23.71 32.89 -10.89
N ASP A 906 -23.90 33.37 -9.66
CA ASP A 906 -23.77 34.78 -9.28
C ASP A 906 -22.33 35.30 -9.14
N ARG A 907 -21.38 34.43 -8.76
CA ARG A 907 -20.00 34.84 -8.40
C ARG A 907 -18.93 34.01 -9.09
N ALA A 908 -17.76 34.60 -9.35
CA ALA A 908 -16.59 33.84 -9.79
C ALA A 908 -16.06 32.94 -8.66
N CYS A 909 -15.54 31.78 -9.03
CA CYS A 909 -14.96 30.80 -8.11
C CYS A 909 -13.44 30.91 -8.09
N LEU A 910 -12.83 30.92 -6.90
CA LEU A 910 -11.37 30.98 -6.70
C LEU A 910 -10.77 29.65 -6.20
N ASP A 911 -11.50 28.54 -6.35
CA ASP A 911 -11.15 27.22 -5.78
C ASP A 911 -10.74 26.17 -6.82
N ALA A 912 -10.23 26.60 -7.97
CA ALA A 912 -9.87 25.68 -9.07
C ALA A 912 -11.02 24.71 -9.39
N SER A 913 -12.18 25.28 -9.76
CA SER A 913 -13.46 24.56 -9.90
C SER A 913 -13.34 23.22 -10.64
N ASP A 914 -12.63 23.22 -11.76
CA ASP A 914 -12.52 22.09 -12.68
C ASP A 914 -11.83 20.89 -11.99
N ASP A 915 -10.81 21.16 -11.17
CA ASP A 915 -10.11 20.14 -10.37
C ASP A 915 -10.99 19.59 -9.22
N CYS A 916 -11.97 20.37 -8.77
CA CYS A 916 -12.90 20.01 -7.71
C CYS A 916 -14.10 19.17 -8.19
N PHE A 917 -14.37 19.08 -9.50
CA PHE A 917 -15.52 18.30 -9.99
C PHE A 917 -15.39 16.79 -9.67
N GLY A 918 -14.16 16.28 -9.58
CA GLY A 918 -13.89 14.91 -9.13
C GLY A 918 -14.32 14.60 -7.68
N LEU A 919 -14.71 15.62 -6.90
CA LEU A 919 -15.23 15.50 -5.53
C LEU A 919 -16.76 15.31 -5.48
N ILE A 920 -17.45 15.51 -6.61
CA ILE A 920 -18.91 15.40 -6.69
C ILE A 920 -19.30 13.92 -6.82
N TYR A 921 -20.08 13.43 -5.87
CA TYR A 921 -20.64 12.07 -5.84
C TYR A 921 -22.18 12.04 -5.91
N GLU A 922 -22.84 13.19 -5.78
CA GLU A 922 -24.30 13.31 -5.91
C GLU A 922 -24.70 13.79 -7.31
N VAL A 923 -25.56 13.01 -7.98
CA VAL A 923 -26.04 13.31 -9.35
C VAL A 923 -26.83 14.62 -9.38
N GLN A 924 -27.70 14.85 -8.39
CA GLN A 924 -28.52 16.07 -8.31
C GLN A 924 -27.67 17.35 -8.19
N LEU A 925 -26.51 17.28 -7.54
CA LEU A 925 -25.60 18.41 -7.46
C LEU A 925 -24.92 18.66 -8.81
N ALA A 926 -24.45 17.61 -9.48
CA ALA A 926 -23.85 17.71 -10.80
C ALA A 926 -24.83 18.29 -11.83
N GLU A 927 -26.09 17.86 -11.81
CA GLU A 927 -27.15 18.41 -12.66
C GLU A 927 -27.39 19.91 -12.38
N ALA A 928 -27.51 20.29 -11.11
CA ALA A 928 -27.70 21.70 -10.74
C ALA A 928 -26.52 22.59 -11.18
N LEU A 929 -25.28 22.09 -11.07
CA LEU A 929 -24.09 22.81 -11.55
C LEU A 929 -24.03 22.87 -13.08
N THR A 930 -24.43 21.81 -13.77
CA THR A 930 -24.54 21.77 -15.24
C THR A 930 -25.46 22.89 -15.73
N ASP A 931 -26.63 23.05 -15.12
CA ASP A 931 -27.56 24.12 -15.45
C ASP A 931 -26.99 25.52 -15.17
N ALA A 932 -26.28 25.69 -14.05
CA ALA A 932 -25.63 26.96 -13.70
C ALA A 932 -24.53 27.34 -14.70
N TYR A 933 -23.66 26.40 -15.08
CA TYR A 933 -22.59 26.65 -16.05
C TYR A 933 -23.12 26.86 -17.48
N ARG A 934 -24.19 26.16 -17.86
CA ARG A 934 -24.89 26.38 -19.15
C ARG A 934 -25.45 27.80 -19.22
N LYS A 935 -26.15 28.26 -18.17
CA LYS A 935 -26.69 29.64 -18.10
C LYS A 935 -25.61 30.72 -18.14
N ARG A 936 -24.43 30.42 -17.61
CA ARG A 936 -23.28 31.35 -17.59
C ARG A 936 -22.44 31.33 -18.87
N GLY A 937 -22.71 30.41 -19.80
CA GLY A 937 -21.92 30.25 -21.03
C GLY A 937 -20.50 29.71 -20.81
N GLN A 938 -20.25 29.00 -19.71
CA GLN A 938 -18.94 28.42 -19.39
C GLN A 938 -18.81 26.99 -19.93
N GLN A 939 -18.58 26.88 -21.24
CA GLN A 939 -18.61 25.60 -21.96
C GLN A 939 -17.58 24.58 -21.46
N HIS A 940 -16.34 24.99 -21.20
CA HIS A 940 -15.29 24.10 -20.68
C HIS A 940 -15.67 23.46 -19.34
N LYS A 941 -16.24 24.25 -18.43
CA LYS A 941 -16.68 23.77 -17.11
C LYS A 941 -17.91 22.87 -17.22
N LEU A 942 -18.82 23.20 -18.13
CA LEU A 942 -19.99 22.39 -18.44
C LEU A 942 -19.56 20.99 -18.92
N GLU A 943 -18.63 20.92 -19.88
CA GLU A 943 -18.10 19.66 -20.40
C GLU A 943 -17.41 18.84 -19.30
N ALA A 944 -16.57 19.47 -18.47
CA ALA A 944 -15.90 18.79 -17.37
C ALA A 944 -16.88 18.22 -16.31
N VAL A 945 -17.99 18.91 -16.00
CA VAL A 945 -19.03 18.37 -15.11
C VAL A 945 -19.79 17.22 -15.78
N LEU A 946 -20.08 17.32 -17.08
CA LEU A 946 -20.75 16.25 -17.84
C LEU A 946 -19.88 14.99 -17.91
N GLU A 947 -18.56 15.10 -18.04
CA GLU A 947 -17.65 13.96 -17.96
C GLU A 947 -17.72 13.24 -16.61
N VAL A 948 -17.81 14.01 -15.51
CA VAL A 948 -18.00 13.42 -14.17
C VAL A 948 -19.34 12.70 -14.06
N LEU A 949 -20.41 13.27 -14.62
CA LEU A 949 -21.75 12.66 -14.61
C LEU A 949 -21.82 11.40 -15.50
N ALA A 950 -21.09 11.38 -16.62
CA ALA A 950 -20.98 10.23 -17.51
C ALA A 950 -20.10 9.09 -16.95
N ALA A 951 -19.40 9.32 -15.83
CA ALA A 951 -18.56 8.30 -15.22
C ALA A 951 -19.39 7.06 -14.79
N PRO A 952 -18.95 5.83 -15.10
CA PRO A 952 -19.67 4.61 -14.72
C PRO A 952 -19.94 4.50 -13.21
N THR A 953 -19.10 5.11 -12.38
CA THR A 953 -19.22 5.14 -10.92
C THR A 953 -20.38 6.00 -10.41
N MET A 954 -20.87 6.95 -11.22
CA MET A 954 -21.98 7.86 -10.89
C MET A 954 -23.34 7.35 -11.36
N ASN A 955 -23.41 6.17 -11.99
CA ASN A 955 -24.65 5.61 -12.50
C ASN A 955 -25.61 5.24 -11.34
N ALA A 956 -26.81 5.81 -11.34
CA ALA A 956 -27.85 5.54 -10.35
C ALA A 956 -28.31 4.07 -10.32
N ASN A 957 -28.08 3.33 -11.40
CA ASN A 957 -28.40 1.89 -11.50
C ASN A 957 -27.32 0.98 -10.88
N ASN A 958 -26.22 1.54 -10.38
CA ASN A 958 -25.20 0.76 -9.69
C ASN A 958 -25.74 0.16 -8.38
N GLY A 959 -25.23 -1.02 -8.02
CA GLY A 959 -25.53 -1.63 -6.72
C GLY A 959 -25.07 -0.73 -5.56
N ALA A 960 -25.78 -0.79 -4.43
CA ALA A 960 -25.56 0.07 -3.27
C ALA A 960 -24.10 0.05 -2.76
N GLU A 961 -23.42 -1.10 -2.83
CA GLU A 961 -22.03 -1.23 -2.40
C GLU A 961 -21.07 -0.36 -3.23
N ILE A 962 -21.28 -0.29 -4.55
CA ILE A 962 -20.45 0.50 -5.47
C ILE A 962 -20.68 1.99 -5.20
N VAL A 963 -21.95 2.40 -5.08
CA VAL A 963 -22.34 3.79 -4.79
C VAL A 963 -21.76 4.23 -3.46
N GLU A 964 -21.89 3.41 -2.42
CA GLU A 964 -21.39 3.74 -1.08
C GLU A 964 -19.84 3.79 -1.06
N ARG A 965 -19.16 2.87 -1.75
CA ARG A 965 -17.69 2.88 -1.84
C ARG A 965 -17.17 4.13 -2.55
N GLU A 966 -17.80 4.54 -3.65
CA GLU A 966 -17.41 5.75 -4.39
C GLU A 966 -17.76 7.02 -3.62
N MET A 967 -18.91 7.05 -2.94
CA MET A 967 -19.25 8.11 -1.98
C MET A 967 -18.16 8.26 -0.92
N ARG A 968 -17.76 7.16 -0.25
CA ARG A 968 -16.71 7.17 0.79
C ARG A 968 -15.37 7.66 0.22
N ARG A 969 -14.98 7.22 -0.98
CA ARG A 969 -13.75 7.64 -1.65
C ARG A 969 -13.74 9.14 -1.96
N LYS A 970 -14.82 9.67 -2.54
CA LYS A 970 -14.95 11.08 -2.91
C LYS A 970 -15.11 11.98 -1.68
N GLN A 971 -15.83 11.52 -0.66
CA GLN A 971 -15.92 12.19 0.64
C GLN A 971 -14.55 12.30 1.32
N LYS A 972 -13.75 11.22 1.35
CA LYS A 972 -12.37 11.26 1.85
C LYS A 972 -11.55 12.31 1.13
N ARG A 973 -11.62 12.32 -0.21
CA ARG A 973 -10.88 13.28 -1.05
C ARG A 973 -11.33 14.71 -0.78
N LEU A 974 -12.64 14.95 -0.63
CA LEU A 974 -13.20 16.26 -0.29
C LEU A 974 -12.64 16.75 1.06
N LEU A 975 -12.74 15.94 2.11
CA LEU A 975 -12.27 16.31 3.45
C LEU A 975 -10.74 16.54 3.47
N SER A 976 -9.98 15.72 2.74
CA SER A 976 -8.52 15.89 2.62
C SER A 976 -8.17 17.17 1.85
N THR A 977 -8.94 17.52 0.82
CA THR A 977 -8.77 18.76 0.04
C THR A 977 -9.06 19.98 0.91
N LEU A 978 -10.14 19.94 1.71
CA LEU A 978 -10.48 21.00 2.67
C LEU A 978 -9.37 21.18 3.72
N ALA A 979 -8.84 20.08 4.26
CA ALA A 979 -7.72 20.13 5.21
C ALA A 979 -6.45 20.70 4.56
N ALA A 980 -6.08 20.25 3.36
CA ALA A 980 -4.89 20.73 2.64
C ALA A 980 -4.99 22.23 2.32
N LEU A 981 -6.17 22.70 1.90
CA LEU A 981 -6.45 24.11 1.62
C LEU A 981 -6.21 25.01 2.83
N HIS A 982 -6.61 24.57 4.02
CA HIS A 982 -6.55 25.37 5.24
C HIS A 982 -5.25 25.24 6.03
N PHE A 983 -4.61 24.06 6.02
CA PHE A 983 -3.38 23.82 6.78
C PHE A 983 -2.10 24.05 5.97
N GLY A 984 -2.19 24.16 4.64
CA GLY A 984 -1.00 24.23 3.78
C GLY A 984 -0.16 22.95 3.79
N ILE A 985 -0.74 21.83 4.26
CA ILE A 985 -0.10 20.51 4.32
C ILE A 985 -0.66 19.66 3.19
N HIS A 986 0.18 19.32 2.22
CA HIS A 986 -0.13 18.32 1.20
C HIS A 986 0.06 16.92 1.82
N PHE A 987 -1.02 16.17 1.98
CA PHE A 987 -1.01 14.78 2.47
C PHE A 987 -0.70 13.77 1.37
#